data_AF-A0A842NZ67-F1
#
_entry.id   AF-A0A842NZ67-F1
#
_cell.length_a   1.000
_cell.length_b   1.000
_cell.length_c   1.000
_cell.angle_alpha   90.00
_cell.angle_beta   90.00
_cell.angle_gamma   90.00
#
_symmetry.space_group_name_H-M   'P 1'
#
loop_
_entity.id
_entity.type
_entity.pdbx_description
1 polymer ?
#
loop_
_entity_poly.entity_id
_entity_poly.type
_entity_poly.pdbx_seq_one_letter_code
_entity_poly.pdbx_strand_id
1 'polypeptide(L)'
;MKSQIEVSVIIPTFNRELLLQGCLDSLSSQTFPKHKFEVIVVDDCSNYDVSRLIKHSKIKDISLVSCRHHSGKPGFVRSLGIKKSKGRVIAFIDDDFVANPDWIEKIVYYHKQFKQELIIQGGLDVYYKYHLIGLLWKFILDVNIEKKIARHDGKIYISLLGTGNFSVKKKFFDMFFLMEFPITREDELLRRRLDTQNVKILFIPEIKAFNKRKDSVFSFLKQSYVYGLGDCQLKNILGKHYKNTSVSLISFSTIRKLVKRFGIKSIVLFFLLLMKNFAHFLGTLRLRTSSKTALIIGIRHLETRIKTLFHIGLPLPTNITIGTTSRCNYRCVKCGIWEENNKDFLSREEIKHIILKLKNWLGSFVFTISGGEPMLRKDIYDVISFCTQNGIMTHLLTNGSLLNSKSMQKLESSGLSFLSVSLESVNPEIHDSIVGAKGSCEHLKNVIRLSKDFSFKTFISTVLMKENLESIKSLVEFVDSYSNGIRFQCLTQKPYHDKTYNQYWYKNNPSWPNSNEVDKIFNTIKSMKKSKILNSEKQLRLMKQYFLNNKSVSMRCFVGNQNFLISYRGDVKYCYSFPPIGNILEDNPRKIWSSQQAKKQRKQIYYCKDKCVLLNCNYQDSFLHKIKKFISVTRRFA
;
A
#
# COMPACT_ATOMS: atom_id res chain seq x y z
N MET A 1 41.52 -33.34 -17.50
CA MET A 1 40.33 -33.52 -16.63
C MET A 1 39.65 -32.16 -16.45
N LYS A 2 38.39 -31.96 -16.86
CA LYS A 2 37.66 -30.72 -16.54
C LYS A 2 37.58 -30.60 -15.01
N SER A 3 38.16 -29.55 -14.44
CA SER A 3 38.15 -29.32 -12.99
C SER A 3 36.70 -29.24 -12.52
N GLN A 4 36.29 -30.15 -11.64
CA GLN A 4 34.93 -30.20 -11.13
C GLN A 4 34.66 -28.98 -10.25
N ILE A 5 33.60 -28.22 -10.54
CA ILE A 5 33.12 -27.13 -9.69
C ILE A 5 32.77 -27.70 -8.31
N GLU A 6 33.41 -27.20 -7.25
CA GLU A 6 33.16 -27.60 -5.87
C GLU A 6 31.97 -26.81 -5.29
N VAL A 7 31.85 -25.51 -5.61
CA VAL A 7 30.82 -24.61 -5.04
C VAL A 7 30.09 -23.82 -6.14
N SER A 8 28.77 -23.75 -6.05
CA SER A 8 27.96 -22.77 -6.80
C SER A 8 27.43 -21.71 -5.84
N VAL A 9 27.75 -20.46 -6.08
CA VAL A 9 27.23 -19.31 -5.31
C VAL A 9 26.01 -18.76 -6.01
N ILE A 10 24.88 -18.63 -5.31
CA ILE A 10 23.62 -18.11 -5.86
C ILE A 10 23.30 -16.77 -5.23
N ILE A 11 23.05 -15.77 -6.09
CA ILE A 11 22.74 -14.38 -5.70
C ILE A 11 21.39 -13.97 -6.28
N PRO A 12 20.31 -13.89 -5.49
CA PRO A 12 19.06 -13.27 -5.93
C PRO A 12 19.20 -11.75 -5.94
N THR A 13 18.68 -11.06 -6.96
CA THR A 13 18.72 -9.60 -7.04
C THR A 13 17.45 -8.99 -7.64
N PHE A 14 17.13 -7.76 -7.21
CA PHE A 14 16.07 -6.94 -7.78
C PHE A 14 16.28 -5.45 -7.47
N ASN A 15 16.50 -4.62 -8.49
CA ASN A 15 16.59 -3.15 -8.37
C ASN A 15 17.66 -2.66 -7.36
N ARG A 16 18.84 -3.30 -7.33
CA ARG A 16 19.90 -3.06 -6.34
C ARG A 16 21.31 -3.00 -6.96
N GLU A 17 21.45 -2.29 -8.07
CA GLU A 17 22.68 -2.20 -8.87
C GLU A 17 23.97 -2.04 -8.05
N LEU A 18 24.04 -1.02 -7.20
CA LEU A 18 25.25 -0.73 -6.39
C LEU A 18 25.55 -1.79 -5.32
N LEU A 19 24.52 -2.41 -4.74
CA LEU A 19 24.70 -3.44 -3.72
C LEU A 19 25.20 -4.72 -4.38
N LEU A 20 24.56 -5.13 -5.48
CA LEU A 20 24.98 -6.27 -6.29
C LEU A 20 26.42 -6.12 -6.77
N GLN A 21 26.81 -4.94 -7.28
CA GLN A 21 28.20 -4.69 -7.65
C GLN A 21 29.15 -4.93 -6.48
N GLY A 22 28.86 -4.37 -5.30
CA GLY A 22 29.67 -4.57 -4.11
C GLY A 22 29.74 -6.03 -3.62
N CYS A 23 28.67 -6.80 -3.84
CA CYS A 23 28.66 -8.24 -3.57
C CYS A 23 29.57 -9.00 -4.54
N LEU A 24 29.45 -8.73 -5.84
CA LEU A 24 30.28 -9.33 -6.90
C LEU A 24 31.76 -8.99 -6.72
N ASP A 25 32.10 -7.76 -6.35
CA ASP A 25 33.48 -7.34 -6.06
C ASP A 25 34.07 -8.20 -4.91
N SER A 26 33.29 -8.46 -3.86
CA SER A 26 33.74 -9.29 -2.73
C SER A 26 33.98 -10.76 -3.10
N LEU A 27 33.18 -11.30 -4.03
CA LEU A 27 33.34 -12.66 -4.55
C LEU A 27 34.51 -12.76 -5.53
N SER A 28 34.81 -11.68 -6.24
CA SER A 28 35.99 -11.61 -7.11
C SER A 28 37.31 -11.68 -6.33
N SER A 29 37.30 -11.28 -5.05
CA SER A 29 38.48 -11.26 -4.18
C SER A 29 38.64 -12.50 -3.29
N GLN A 30 37.89 -13.58 -3.53
CA GLN A 30 37.98 -14.81 -2.74
C GLN A 30 39.35 -15.52 -2.87
N THR A 31 39.88 -16.07 -1.78
CA THR A 31 41.13 -16.86 -1.75
C THR A 31 40.98 -18.25 -2.38
N PHE A 32 39.76 -18.78 -2.42
CA PHE A 32 39.47 -20.10 -3.00
C PHE A 32 39.77 -20.14 -4.52
N PRO A 33 40.30 -21.26 -5.07
CA PRO A 33 40.70 -21.32 -6.48
C PRO A 33 39.58 -20.96 -7.46
N LYS A 34 39.80 -19.95 -8.30
CA LYS A 34 38.79 -19.34 -9.19
C LYS A 34 38.16 -20.31 -10.19
N HIS A 35 38.82 -21.42 -10.50
CA HIS A 35 38.32 -22.45 -11.43
C HIS A 35 37.48 -23.53 -10.73
N LYS A 36 37.34 -23.47 -9.40
CA LYS A 36 36.60 -24.45 -8.58
C LYS A 36 35.27 -23.93 -8.06
N PHE A 37 34.89 -22.69 -8.37
CA PHE A 37 33.57 -22.17 -8.03
C PHE A 37 32.97 -21.40 -9.19
N GLU A 38 31.65 -21.34 -9.23
CA GLU A 38 30.88 -20.52 -10.15
C GLU A 38 29.92 -19.59 -9.38
N VAL A 39 29.48 -18.52 -10.03
CA VAL A 39 28.49 -17.58 -9.50
C VAL A 39 27.28 -17.51 -10.43
N ILE A 40 26.09 -17.63 -9.86
CA ILE A 40 24.83 -17.60 -10.58
C ILE A 40 24.02 -16.44 -10.02
N VAL A 41 23.93 -15.36 -10.79
CA VAL A 41 23.07 -14.22 -10.48
C VAL A 41 21.69 -14.50 -11.04
N VAL A 42 20.67 -14.43 -10.20
CA VAL A 42 19.28 -14.58 -10.62
C VAL A 42 18.54 -13.25 -10.46
N ASP A 43 18.19 -12.65 -11.59
CA ASP A 43 17.52 -11.35 -11.66
C ASP A 43 15.99 -11.49 -11.70
N ASP A 44 15.31 -10.88 -10.73
CA ASP A 44 13.84 -10.89 -10.61
C ASP A 44 13.18 -9.73 -11.38
N CYS A 45 13.61 -9.52 -12.62
CA CYS A 45 13.21 -8.44 -13.53
C CYS A 45 13.59 -7.04 -13.04
N SER A 46 14.88 -6.79 -12.82
CA SER A 46 15.37 -5.45 -12.50
C SER A 46 15.10 -4.44 -13.62
N ASN A 47 14.98 -3.17 -13.25
CA ASN A 47 14.75 -2.06 -14.18
C ASN A 47 16.04 -1.47 -14.77
N TYR A 48 17.18 -2.14 -14.56
CA TYR A 48 18.49 -1.82 -15.10
C TYR A 48 19.10 -3.08 -15.72
N ASP A 49 20.09 -2.90 -16.60
CA ASP A 49 20.76 -4.01 -17.27
C ASP A 49 21.76 -4.72 -16.34
N VAL A 50 21.31 -5.81 -15.71
CA VAL A 50 22.16 -6.66 -14.85
C VAL A 50 23.29 -7.33 -15.65
N SER A 51 23.09 -7.59 -16.95
CA SER A 51 24.11 -8.24 -17.78
C SER A 51 25.37 -7.39 -17.90
N ARG A 52 25.23 -6.07 -17.82
CA ARG A 52 26.36 -5.12 -17.76
C ARG A 52 27.25 -5.39 -16.55
N LEU A 53 26.70 -5.56 -15.35
CA LEU A 53 27.49 -5.81 -14.14
C LEU A 53 28.22 -7.16 -14.23
N ILE A 54 27.58 -8.16 -14.81
CA ILE A 54 28.17 -9.49 -15.01
C ILE A 54 29.36 -9.42 -15.96
N LYS A 55 29.24 -8.71 -17.08
CA LYS A 55 30.33 -8.51 -18.04
C LYS A 55 31.56 -7.80 -17.45
N HIS A 56 31.36 -6.89 -16.49
CA HIS A 56 32.45 -6.15 -15.83
C HIS A 56 33.00 -6.87 -14.59
N SER A 57 32.42 -8.01 -14.20
CA SER A 57 32.88 -8.78 -13.05
C SER A 57 34.23 -9.44 -13.34
N LYS A 58 35.12 -9.47 -12.34
CA LYS A 58 36.39 -10.21 -12.40
C LYS A 58 36.24 -11.70 -12.04
N ILE A 59 35.01 -12.19 -11.91
CA ILE A 59 34.69 -13.59 -11.59
C ILE A 59 34.79 -14.43 -12.86
N LYS A 60 35.55 -15.53 -12.81
CA LYS A 60 35.86 -16.36 -13.99
C LYS A 60 34.65 -17.12 -14.56
N ASP A 61 33.87 -17.76 -13.69
CA ASP A 61 32.66 -18.51 -14.08
C ASP A 61 31.45 -17.83 -13.44
N ILE A 62 30.77 -16.97 -14.21
CA ILE A 62 29.58 -16.22 -13.79
C ILE A 62 28.48 -16.34 -14.85
N SER A 63 27.23 -16.53 -14.41
CA SER A 63 26.07 -16.63 -15.30
C SER A 63 24.87 -15.81 -14.78
N LEU A 64 24.00 -15.42 -15.71
CA LEU A 64 22.75 -14.71 -15.44
C LEU A 64 21.56 -15.63 -15.71
N VAL A 65 20.59 -15.64 -14.80
CA VAL A 65 19.26 -16.20 -15.01
C VAL A 65 18.24 -15.09 -14.78
N SER A 66 17.43 -14.76 -15.78
CA SER A 66 16.41 -13.72 -15.67
C SER A 66 15.01 -14.30 -15.56
N CYS A 67 14.23 -13.81 -14.61
CA CYS A 67 12.80 -14.10 -14.53
C CYS A 67 12.05 -13.49 -15.73
N ARG A 68 10.95 -14.13 -16.16
CA ARG A 68 10.05 -13.56 -17.18
C ARG A 68 9.19 -12.41 -16.64
N HIS A 69 8.84 -12.49 -15.35
CA HIS A 69 8.05 -11.50 -14.62
C HIS A 69 8.60 -11.35 -13.20
N HIS A 70 8.47 -10.16 -12.62
CA HIS A 70 8.86 -9.91 -11.24
C HIS A 70 8.02 -10.78 -10.29
N SER A 71 8.67 -11.77 -9.66
CA SER A 71 8.02 -12.72 -8.79
C SER A 71 7.74 -12.14 -7.40
N GLY A 72 8.61 -11.22 -6.94
CA GLY A 72 8.59 -10.69 -5.58
C GLY A 72 8.91 -11.75 -4.51
N LYS A 73 9.48 -12.89 -4.92
CA LYS A 73 9.63 -14.11 -4.11
C LYS A 73 11.08 -14.62 -4.18
N PRO A 74 11.94 -14.23 -3.23
CA PRO A 74 13.37 -14.58 -3.27
C PRO A 74 13.65 -16.10 -3.28
N GLY A 75 12.76 -16.93 -2.74
CA GLY A 75 12.89 -18.39 -2.71
C GLY A 75 12.67 -19.03 -4.07
N PHE A 76 11.67 -18.55 -4.80
CA PHE A 76 11.47 -18.90 -6.21
C PHE A 76 12.69 -18.47 -7.05
N VAL A 77 13.20 -17.26 -6.82
CA VAL A 77 14.40 -16.76 -7.51
C VAL A 77 15.61 -17.66 -7.22
N ARG A 78 15.85 -18.03 -5.95
CA ARG A 78 16.93 -18.95 -5.58
C ARG A 78 16.77 -20.32 -6.25
N SER A 79 15.56 -20.87 -6.34
CA SER A 79 15.34 -22.19 -6.94
C SER A 79 15.72 -22.25 -8.43
N LEU A 80 15.54 -21.15 -9.17
CA LEU A 80 16.03 -21.04 -10.56
C LEU A 80 17.56 -21.12 -10.63
N GLY A 81 18.25 -20.47 -9.70
CA GLY A 81 19.72 -20.54 -9.61
C GLY A 81 20.20 -21.94 -9.26
N ILE A 82 19.50 -22.62 -8.33
CA ILE A 82 19.85 -23.98 -7.92
C ILE A 82 19.75 -24.95 -9.11
N LYS A 83 18.70 -24.84 -9.93
CA LYS A 83 18.52 -25.66 -11.16
C LYS A 83 19.67 -25.51 -12.16
N LYS A 84 20.39 -24.38 -12.16
CA LYS A 84 21.55 -24.13 -13.02
C LYS A 84 22.90 -24.46 -12.39
N SER A 85 22.94 -24.68 -11.07
CA SER A 85 24.17 -24.98 -10.33
C SER A 85 24.85 -26.26 -10.78
N LYS A 86 26.19 -26.31 -10.73
CA LYS A 86 27.05 -27.48 -11.03
C LYS A 86 27.83 -27.97 -9.81
N GLY A 87 28.03 -27.10 -8.82
CA GLY A 87 28.80 -27.35 -7.61
C GLY A 87 28.22 -28.44 -6.71
N ARG A 88 29.10 -29.16 -6.01
CA ARG A 88 28.70 -30.16 -5.00
C ARG A 88 28.08 -29.50 -3.76
N VAL A 89 28.50 -28.27 -3.44
CA VAL A 89 27.95 -27.41 -2.41
C VAL A 89 27.32 -26.19 -3.07
N ILE A 90 26.15 -25.79 -2.56
CA ILE A 90 25.45 -24.59 -2.99
C ILE A 90 25.52 -23.59 -1.84
N ALA A 91 26.04 -22.41 -2.11
CA ALA A 91 26.16 -21.33 -1.15
C ALA A 91 25.24 -20.18 -1.55
N PHE A 92 24.51 -19.63 -0.58
CA PHE A 92 23.61 -18.50 -0.80
C PHE A 92 24.15 -17.26 -0.12
N ILE A 93 24.16 -16.18 -0.88
CA ILE A 93 24.52 -14.84 -0.40
C ILE A 93 23.57 -13.84 -1.03
N ASP A 94 23.06 -12.91 -0.22
CA ASP A 94 22.18 -11.85 -0.72
C ASP A 94 23.00 -10.73 -1.36
N ASP A 95 22.39 -10.01 -2.32
CA ASP A 95 23.05 -8.92 -3.04
C ASP A 95 23.46 -7.73 -2.15
N ASP A 96 22.97 -7.65 -0.91
CA ASP A 96 23.35 -6.66 0.09
C ASP A 96 24.46 -7.14 1.04
N PHE A 97 25.13 -8.26 0.76
CA PHE A 97 26.25 -8.77 1.55
C PHE A 97 27.61 -8.63 0.86
N VAL A 98 28.64 -8.48 1.69
CA VAL A 98 30.05 -8.59 1.32
C VAL A 98 30.65 -9.82 1.99
N ALA A 99 31.11 -10.77 1.18
CA ALA A 99 31.80 -11.96 1.66
C ALA A 99 33.21 -11.61 2.15
N ASN A 100 33.66 -12.21 3.26
CA ASN A 100 35.06 -12.15 3.67
C ASN A 100 35.95 -12.86 2.62
N PRO A 101 37.24 -12.52 2.41
CA PRO A 101 38.06 -13.15 1.38
C PRO A 101 38.17 -14.68 1.47
N ASP A 102 38.06 -15.25 2.67
CA ASP A 102 38.12 -16.69 2.95
C ASP A 102 36.75 -17.37 2.99
N TRP A 103 35.67 -16.69 2.57
CA TRP A 103 34.29 -17.16 2.75
C TRP A 103 34.01 -18.49 2.04
N ILE A 104 34.35 -18.61 0.74
CA ILE A 104 34.17 -19.87 -0.01
C ILE A 104 35.08 -20.96 0.53
N GLU A 105 36.33 -20.62 0.85
CA GLU A 105 37.33 -21.56 1.36
C GLU A 105 36.86 -22.21 2.66
N LYS A 106 36.35 -21.41 3.60
CA LYS A 106 35.78 -21.91 4.85
C LYS A 106 34.53 -22.75 4.65
N ILE A 107 33.62 -22.36 3.75
CA ILE A 107 32.44 -23.18 3.41
C ILE A 107 32.90 -24.58 2.97
N VAL A 108 33.87 -24.66 2.07
CA VAL A 108 34.41 -25.93 1.58
C VAL A 108 35.10 -26.72 2.70
N TYR A 109 35.92 -26.06 3.50
CA TYR A 109 36.61 -26.66 4.64
C TYR A 109 35.63 -27.33 5.61
N TYR A 110 34.60 -26.60 6.07
CA TYR A 110 33.66 -27.14 7.06
C TYR A 110 32.72 -28.20 6.50
N HIS A 111 32.31 -28.12 5.22
CA HIS A 111 31.54 -29.20 4.58
C HIS A 111 32.38 -30.49 4.41
N LYS A 112 33.71 -30.37 4.26
CA LYS A 112 34.65 -31.51 4.23
C LYS A 112 34.90 -32.06 5.62
N GLN A 113 35.10 -31.20 6.62
CA GLN A 113 35.31 -31.58 8.02
C GLN A 113 34.07 -32.29 8.57
N PHE A 114 32.88 -31.74 8.31
CA PHE A 114 31.62 -32.25 8.82
C PHE A 114 30.80 -32.92 7.70
N LYS A 115 31.29 -34.09 7.23
CA LYS A 115 30.68 -34.84 6.12
C LYS A 115 29.21 -35.22 6.33
N GLN A 116 28.79 -35.39 7.58
CA GLN A 116 27.42 -35.76 7.96
C GLN A 116 26.45 -34.57 7.86
N GLU A 117 26.95 -33.35 8.06
CA GLU A 117 26.12 -32.16 8.21
C GLU A 117 25.65 -31.68 6.84
N LEU A 118 24.35 -31.41 6.72
CA LEU A 118 23.74 -31.07 5.44
C LEU A 118 23.80 -29.57 5.16
N ILE A 119 23.54 -28.77 6.20
CA ILE A 119 23.37 -27.33 6.13
C ILE A 119 24.34 -26.69 7.12
N ILE A 120 25.11 -25.74 6.62
CA ILE A 120 26.02 -24.91 7.41
C ILE A 120 25.60 -23.46 7.26
N GLN A 121 25.35 -22.79 8.38
CA GLN A 121 25.07 -21.37 8.44
C GLN A 121 26.27 -20.61 8.99
N GLY A 122 26.67 -19.55 8.28
CA GLY A 122 27.75 -18.68 8.68
C GLY A 122 27.33 -17.57 9.65
N GLY A 123 28.33 -16.88 10.20
CA GLY A 123 28.15 -15.67 10.99
C GLY A 123 27.62 -14.52 10.13
N LEU A 124 26.53 -13.90 10.58
CA LEU A 124 25.95 -12.71 9.96
C LEU A 124 26.39 -11.47 10.75
N ASP A 125 27.19 -10.60 10.13
CA ASP A 125 27.59 -9.34 10.74
C ASP A 125 27.07 -8.12 9.96
N VAL A 126 27.08 -6.94 10.58
CA VAL A 126 26.63 -5.69 9.99
C VAL A 126 27.85 -4.82 9.70
N TYR A 127 28.02 -4.39 8.44
CA TYR A 127 29.21 -3.67 7.99
C TYR A 127 29.38 -2.30 8.69
N TYR A 128 28.28 -1.60 8.99
CA TYR A 128 28.32 -0.29 9.64
C TYR A 128 28.11 -0.38 11.16
N LYS A 129 29.19 -0.20 11.91
CA LYS A 129 29.23 -0.18 13.39
C LYS A 129 28.45 1.00 14.03
N TYR A 130 27.97 1.97 13.24
CA TYR A 130 27.46 3.26 13.74
C TYR A 130 26.00 3.60 13.37
N HIS A 131 25.28 2.75 12.62
CA HIS A 131 23.88 3.02 12.27
C HIS A 131 22.91 2.39 13.29
N LEU A 132 22.07 3.20 13.94
CA LEU A 132 21.15 2.76 15.02
C LEU A 132 20.29 1.55 14.64
N ILE A 133 19.75 1.52 13.42
CA ILE A 133 18.89 0.42 12.96
C ILE A 133 19.71 -0.85 12.68
N GLY A 134 20.93 -0.69 12.17
CA GLY A 134 21.83 -1.83 11.95
C GLY A 134 22.22 -2.47 13.29
N LEU A 135 22.52 -1.64 14.29
CA LEU A 135 22.77 -2.09 15.66
C LEU A 135 21.56 -2.79 16.26
N LEU A 136 20.34 -2.28 16.03
CA LEU A 136 19.11 -2.91 16.49
C LEU A 136 18.88 -4.27 15.81
N TRP A 137 19.10 -4.37 14.50
CA TRP A 137 19.01 -5.64 13.77
C TRP A 137 20.00 -6.66 14.30
N LYS A 138 21.28 -6.26 14.47
CA LYS A 138 22.31 -7.14 15.05
C LYS A 138 21.93 -7.58 16.45
N PHE A 139 21.45 -6.67 17.29
CA PHE A 139 20.98 -7.01 18.64
C PHE A 139 19.83 -8.03 18.61
N ILE A 140 18.82 -7.82 17.76
CA ILE A 140 17.68 -8.75 17.61
C ILE A 140 18.19 -10.12 17.14
N LEU A 141 19.11 -10.14 16.17
CA LEU A 141 19.68 -11.38 15.64
C LEU A 141 20.47 -12.13 16.70
N ASP A 142 21.38 -11.45 17.41
CA ASP A 142 22.19 -12.04 18.48
C ASP A 142 21.30 -12.63 19.58
N VAL A 143 20.28 -11.88 20.04
CA VAL A 143 19.32 -12.37 21.04
C VAL A 143 18.52 -13.57 20.53
N ASN A 144 18.15 -13.59 19.25
CA ASN A 144 17.42 -14.71 18.66
C ASN A 144 18.29 -15.95 18.48
N ILE A 145 19.55 -15.79 18.09
CA ILE A 145 20.53 -16.88 18.00
C ILE A 145 20.77 -17.46 19.40
N GLU A 146 21.08 -16.63 20.39
CA GLU A 146 21.31 -17.06 21.78
C GLU A 146 20.16 -17.90 22.34
N LYS A 147 18.91 -17.51 22.09
CA LYS A 147 17.72 -18.25 22.56
C LYS A 147 17.50 -19.60 21.85
N LYS A 148 18.21 -19.84 20.75
CA LYS A 148 17.94 -20.93 19.80
C LYS A 148 19.17 -21.82 19.56
N ILE A 149 20.22 -21.68 20.38
CA ILE A 149 21.43 -22.50 20.35
C ILE A 149 21.19 -23.80 21.12
N ALA A 150 21.49 -24.92 20.48
CA ALA A 150 21.73 -26.20 21.13
C ALA A 150 23.22 -26.57 20.97
N ARG A 151 23.86 -27.04 22.04
CA ARG A 151 25.26 -27.52 22.00
C ARG A 151 25.27 -29.04 22.14
N HIS A 152 25.98 -29.71 21.24
CA HIS A 152 26.15 -31.17 21.27
C HIS A 152 27.50 -31.52 20.63
N ASP A 153 28.34 -32.30 21.30
CA ASP A 153 29.70 -32.69 20.87
C ASP A 153 30.57 -31.53 20.40
N GLY A 154 30.60 -30.42 21.16
CA GLY A 154 31.38 -29.23 20.81
C GLY A 154 30.84 -28.44 19.59
N LYS A 155 29.76 -28.90 18.95
CA LYS A 155 29.09 -28.21 17.84
C LYS A 155 27.95 -27.33 18.33
N ILE A 156 27.72 -26.24 17.61
CA ILE A 156 26.63 -25.30 17.85
C ILE A 156 25.58 -25.49 16.77
N TYR A 157 24.36 -25.84 17.16
CA TYR A 157 23.22 -25.94 16.27
C TYR A 157 22.23 -24.82 16.54
N ILE A 158 21.66 -24.26 15.48
CA ILE A 158 20.67 -23.17 15.59
C ILE A 158 19.34 -23.57 14.96
N SER A 159 18.25 -23.03 15.52
CA SER A 159 16.89 -23.16 14.94
C SER A 159 16.46 -21.97 14.08
N LEU A 160 17.37 -21.08 13.74
CA LEU A 160 17.15 -19.95 12.83
C LEU A 160 17.91 -20.21 11.53
N LEU A 161 17.23 -20.07 10.38
CA LEU A 161 17.87 -20.12 9.07
C LEU A 161 18.01 -18.69 8.51
N GLY A 162 19.24 -18.21 8.36
CA GLY A 162 19.55 -16.93 7.74
C GLY A 162 19.88 -17.10 6.26
N THR A 163 18.99 -16.68 5.36
CA THR A 163 19.09 -16.98 3.92
C THR A 163 20.22 -16.24 3.18
N GLY A 164 20.85 -15.23 3.81
CA GLY A 164 21.93 -14.44 3.22
C GLY A 164 23.35 -14.91 3.52
N ASN A 165 23.56 -15.96 4.33
CA ASN A 165 24.89 -16.56 4.57
C ASN A 165 24.76 -18.02 5.03
N PHE A 166 24.35 -18.90 4.13
CA PHE A 166 24.30 -20.34 4.42
C PHE A 166 24.67 -21.17 3.18
N SER A 167 24.98 -22.44 3.42
CA SER A 167 25.36 -23.38 2.38
C SER A 167 24.79 -24.78 2.63
N VAL A 168 24.54 -25.51 1.55
CA VAL A 168 23.93 -26.85 1.58
C VAL A 168 24.59 -27.78 0.57
N LYS A 169 24.64 -29.08 0.88
CA LYS A 169 25.08 -30.11 -0.07
C LYS A 169 24.02 -30.30 -1.17
N LYS A 170 24.45 -30.21 -2.44
CA LYS A 170 23.56 -30.30 -3.61
C LYS A 170 22.76 -31.61 -3.68
N LYS A 171 23.28 -32.72 -3.15
CA LYS A 171 22.58 -34.02 -3.10
C LYS A 171 21.26 -34.00 -2.31
N PHE A 172 20.96 -32.93 -1.56
CA PHE A 172 19.69 -32.71 -0.86
C PHE A 172 18.83 -31.63 -1.54
N PHE A 173 18.91 -31.55 -2.87
CA PHE A 173 18.22 -30.57 -3.70
C PHE A 173 16.69 -30.60 -3.57
N ASP A 174 16.08 -31.79 -3.47
CA ASP A 174 14.61 -31.94 -3.47
C ASP A 174 13.96 -31.27 -2.24
N MET A 175 14.68 -31.16 -1.13
CA MET A 175 14.24 -30.42 0.05
C MET A 175 14.14 -28.90 -0.18
N PHE A 176 14.86 -28.35 -1.16
CA PHE A 176 14.86 -26.92 -1.49
C PHE A 176 13.88 -26.55 -2.62
N PHE A 177 13.35 -27.53 -3.37
CA PHE A 177 12.23 -27.32 -4.30
C PHE A 177 10.95 -26.86 -3.58
N LEU A 178 10.91 -27.06 -2.25
CA LEU A 178 9.90 -26.57 -1.33
C LEU A 178 9.89 -25.02 -1.18
N MET A 179 10.78 -24.27 -1.84
CA MET A 179 10.78 -22.79 -1.88
C MET A 179 9.84 -22.18 -2.94
N GLU A 180 9.05 -22.97 -3.66
CA GLU A 180 8.09 -22.47 -4.68
C GLU A 180 6.81 -21.82 -4.08
N PHE A 181 6.66 -21.79 -2.76
CA PHE A 181 5.47 -21.22 -2.12
C PHE A 181 5.53 -19.68 -2.07
N PRO A 182 4.45 -18.97 -2.46
CA PRO A 182 4.42 -17.52 -2.59
C PRO A 182 4.24 -16.81 -1.24
N ILE A 183 5.14 -17.06 -0.28
CA ILE A 183 5.06 -16.49 1.06
C ILE A 183 6.25 -15.58 1.37
N THR A 184 6.00 -14.60 2.24
CA THR A 184 7.00 -13.58 2.57
C THR A 184 7.97 -13.99 3.67
N ARG A 185 7.79 -15.20 4.24
CA ARG A 185 8.63 -15.83 5.26
C ARG A 185 9.04 -17.25 4.85
N GLU A 186 9.56 -17.35 3.63
CA GLU A 186 10.07 -18.60 3.04
C GLU A 186 11.18 -19.25 3.87
N ASP A 187 12.01 -18.44 4.52
CA ASP A 187 13.10 -18.83 5.42
C ASP A 187 12.58 -19.63 6.62
N GLU A 188 11.51 -19.13 7.25
CA GLU A 188 10.84 -19.80 8.35
C GLU A 188 10.08 -21.04 7.86
N LEU A 189 9.41 -21.01 6.71
CA LEU A 189 8.75 -22.21 6.16
C LEU A 189 9.75 -23.33 5.89
N LEU A 190 10.88 -23.00 5.25
CA LEU A 190 11.96 -23.93 5.02
C LEU A 190 12.47 -24.49 6.34
N ARG A 191 12.72 -23.63 7.34
CA ARG A 191 13.14 -24.10 8.67
C ARG A 191 12.14 -25.09 9.27
N ARG A 192 10.83 -24.83 9.21
CA ARG A 192 9.82 -25.74 9.76
C ARG A 192 9.77 -27.09 9.05
N ARG A 193 10.01 -27.10 7.74
CA ARG A 193 10.11 -28.35 6.98
C ARG A 193 11.38 -29.13 7.35
N LEU A 194 12.50 -28.45 7.54
CA LEU A 194 13.73 -29.06 8.06
C LEU A 194 13.51 -29.68 9.46
N ASP A 195 12.76 -29.00 10.34
CA ASP A 195 12.39 -29.52 11.66
C ASP A 195 11.58 -30.83 11.55
N THR A 196 10.61 -30.92 10.62
CA THR A 196 9.83 -32.16 10.41
C THR A 196 10.66 -33.33 9.90
N GLN A 197 11.81 -33.05 9.29
CA GLN A 197 12.77 -34.06 8.79
C GLN A 197 13.95 -34.27 9.75
N ASN A 198 13.91 -33.67 10.95
CA ASN A 198 14.98 -33.73 11.95
C ASN A 198 16.36 -33.26 11.43
N VAL A 199 16.37 -32.35 10.46
CA VAL A 199 17.61 -31.80 9.87
C VAL A 199 18.13 -30.66 10.74
N LYS A 200 19.35 -30.85 11.28
CA LYS A 200 20.04 -29.84 12.09
C LYS A 200 20.79 -28.84 11.20
N ILE A 201 20.90 -27.59 11.66
CA ILE A 201 21.70 -26.54 11.01
C ILE A 201 22.93 -26.31 11.88
N LEU A 202 24.11 -26.65 11.36
CA LEU A 202 25.37 -26.38 12.02
C LEU A 202 25.71 -24.90 11.86
N PHE A 203 25.97 -24.20 12.98
CA PHE A 203 26.37 -22.81 12.98
C PHE A 203 27.88 -22.66 13.13
N ILE A 204 28.50 -21.96 12.18
CA ILE A 204 29.94 -21.73 12.09
C ILE A 204 30.19 -20.23 11.99
N PRO A 205 30.47 -19.54 13.11
CA PRO A 205 30.65 -18.09 13.12
C PRO A 205 31.88 -17.61 12.34
N GLU A 206 32.83 -18.49 12.02
CA GLU A 206 34.03 -18.17 11.24
C GLU A 206 33.74 -17.89 9.76
N ILE A 207 32.62 -18.40 9.22
CA ILE A 207 32.16 -18.12 7.85
C ILE A 207 31.46 -16.76 7.86
N LYS A 208 32.22 -15.68 7.64
CA LYS A 208 31.74 -14.30 7.82
C LYS A 208 31.26 -13.66 6.52
N ALA A 209 30.09 -13.04 6.58
CA ALA A 209 29.60 -12.12 5.57
C ALA A 209 28.98 -10.88 6.24
N PHE A 210 29.18 -9.71 5.62
CA PHE A 210 28.78 -8.43 6.18
C PHE A 210 27.64 -7.82 5.39
N ASN A 211 26.52 -7.57 6.06
CA ASN A 211 25.38 -6.89 5.46
C ASN A 211 25.65 -5.37 5.34
N LYS A 212 25.53 -4.82 4.12
CA LYS A 212 25.73 -3.40 3.76
C LYS A 212 24.43 -2.56 3.77
N ARG A 213 23.30 -3.13 4.17
CA ARG A 213 22.00 -2.47 4.13
C ARG A 213 21.98 -1.23 5.02
N LYS A 214 21.60 -0.10 4.41
CA LYS A 214 21.28 1.15 5.11
C LYS A 214 19.77 1.26 5.23
N ASP A 215 19.20 0.65 6.27
CA ASP A 215 17.78 0.78 6.55
C ASP A 215 17.45 2.17 7.12
N SER A 216 16.38 2.79 6.63
CA SER A 216 15.67 3.86 7.34
C SER A 216 14.71 3.27 8.38
N VAL A 217 14.23 4.10 9.32
CA VAL A 217 13.18 3.69 10.29
C VAL A 217 11.96 3.15 9.54
N PHE A 218 11.59 3.82 8.45
CA PHE A 218 10.45 3.40 7.64
C PHE A 218 10.64 2.01 7.00
N SER A 219 11.77 1.77 6.34
CA SER A 219 12.05 0.45 5.74
C SER A 219 12.14 -0.65 6.79
N PHE A 220 12.65 -0.34 7.98
CA PHE A 220 12.71 -1.27 9.11
C PHE A 220 11.31 -1.67 9.61
N LEU A 221 10.42 -0.70 9.82
CA LEU A 221 9.04 -0.96 10.25
C LEU A 221 8.22 -1.65 9.14
N LYS A 222 8.42 -1.25 7.89
CA LYS A 222 7.81 -1.91 6.72
C LYS A 222 8.22 -3.38 6.66
N GLN A 223 9.50 -3.68 6.82
CA GLN A 223 9.99 -5.06 6.86
C GLN A 223 9.34 -5.85 8.00
N SER A 224 9.23 -5.24 9.19
CA SER A 224 8.61 -5.86 10.35
C SER A 224 7.13 -6.17 10.13
N TYR A 225 6.39 -5.26 9.51
CA TYR A 225 5.00 -5.50 9.09
C TYR A 225 4.90 -6.65 8.09
N VAL A 226 5.80 -6.69 7.10
CA VAL A 226 5.87 -7.76 6.10
C VAL A 226 6.15 -9.13 6.74
N TYR A 227 7.04 -9.18 7.75
CA TYR A 227 7.24 -10.40 8.54
C TYR A 227 5.96 -10.84 9.27
N GLY A 228 5.23 -9.91 9.87
CA GLY A 228 3.94 -10.21 10.49
C GLY A 228 2.90 -10.76 9.50
N LEU A 229 2.90 -10.28 8.25
CA LEU A 229 2.08 -10.85 7.19
C LEU A 229 2.48 -12.29 6.88
N GLY A 230 3.79 -12.56 6.76
CA GLY A 230 4.30 -13.89 6.48
C GLY A 230 3.99 -14.88 7.61
N ASP A 231 4.01 -14.45 8.88
CA ASP A 231 3.55 -15.26 10.02
C ASP A 231 2.10 -15.73 9.86
N CYS A 232 1.23 -14.83 9.38
CA CYS A 232 -0.15 -15.22 9.14
C CYS A 232 -0.26 -16.20 7.97
N GLN A 233 0.53 -16.02 6.90
CA GLN A 233 0.56 -16.96 5.79
C GLN A 233 1.03 -18.35 6.27
N LEU A 234 2.08 -18.39 7.09
CA LEU A 234 2.61 -19.61 7.69
C LEU A 234 1.59 -20.29 8.60
N LYS A 235 0.85 -19.54 9.42
CA LYS A 235 -0.22 -20.10 10.26
C LYS A 235 -1.29 -20.79 9.43
N ASN A 236 -1.64 -20.24 8.28
CA ASN A 236 -2.61 -20.86 7.36
C ASN A 236 -2.04 -22.14 6.70
N ILE A 237 -0.75 -22.18 6.39
CA ILE A 237 -0.10 -23.33 5.74
C ILE A 237 0.18 -24.46 6.74
N LEU A 238 0.67 -24.12 7.92
CA LEU A 238 1.15 -25.09 8.93
C LEU A 238 0.07 -25.45 9.97
N GLY A 239 -1.04 -24.71 10.03
CA GLY A 239 -2.16 -24.99 10.93
C GLY A 239 -1.74 -25.12 12.40
N LYS A 240 -2.11 -26.25 13.03
CA LYS A 240 -1.78 -26.56 14.44
C LYS A 240 -0.27 -26.70 14.72
N HIS A 241 0.54 -26.91 13.67
CA HIS A 241 2.00 -27.01 13.80
C HIS A 241 2.71 -25.64 13.80
N TYR A 242 1.97 -24.54 13.62
CA TYR A 242 2.54 -23.20 13.70
C TYR A 242 2.79 -22.79 15.16
N LYS A 243 4.06 -22.76 15.58
CA LYS A 243 4.49 -22.12 16.83
C LYS A 243 5.06 -20.73 16.52
N ASN A 244 4.40 -19.69 17.01
CA ASN A 244 4.82 -18.30 16.82
C ASN A 244 6.20 -18.05 17.46
N THR A 245 7.24 -17.87 16.65
CA THR A 245 8.65 -17.71 17.09
C THR A 245 9.22 -16.32 16.84
N SER A 246 8.46 -15.44 16.18
CA SER A 246 8.91 -14.20 15.56
C SER A 246 8.65 -12.96 16.42
N VAL A 247 7.67 -13.04 17.34
CA VAL A 247 7.47 -12.00 18.35
C VAL A 247 8.47 -12.25 19.48
N SER A 248 9.60 -11.56 19.43
CA SER A 248 10.41 -11.37 20.61
C SER A 248 9.56 -10.61 21.64
N LEU A 249 8.91 -11.32 22.55
CA LEU A 249 8.38 -10.72 23.77
C LEU A 249 9.55 -9.92 24.36
N ILE A 250 9.33 -8.63 24.56
CA ILE A 250 10.29 -7.76 25.22
C ILE A 250 10.33 -8.22 26.68
N SER A 251 11.17 -9.20 26.96
CA SER A 251 11.37 -9.69 28.31
C SER A 251 12.28 -8.72 29.07
N PHE A 252 12.16 -8.71 30.40
CA PHE A 252 13.06 -7.95 31.27
C PHE A 252 14.54 -8.24 30.97
N SER A 253 14.87 -9.51 30.69
CA SER A 253 16.21 -9.94 30.24
C SER A 253 16.65 -9.27 28.93
N THR A 254 15.74 -9.12 27.96
CA THR A 254 16.03 -8.45 26.68
C THR A 254 16.31 -6.96 26.90
N ILE A 255 15.54 -6.29 27.78
CA ILE A 255 15.78 -4.88 28.15
C ILE A 255 17.12 -4.73 28.85
N ARG A 256 17.43 -5.57 29.84
CA ARG A 256 18.71 -5.55 30.56
C ARG A 256 19.90 -5.74 29.61
N LYS A 257 19.81 -6.65 28.63
CA LYS A 257 20.85 -6.84 27.60
C LYS A 257 21.00 -5.61 26.70
N LEU A 258 19.90 -4.96 26.33
CA LEU A 258 19.91 -3.74 25.52
C LEU A 258 20.60 -2.58 26.26
N VAL A 259 20.26 -2.39 27.55
CA VAL A 259 20.87 -1.37 28.41
C VAL A 259 22.37 -1.66 28.61
N LYS A 260 22.73 -2.90 28.97
CA LYS A 260 24.13 -3.30 29.18
C LYS A 260 24.99 -3.09 27.92
N ARG A 261 24.44 -3.32 26.73
CA ARG A 261 25.20 -3.25 25.47
C ARG A 261 25.33 -1.83 24.89
N PHE A 262 24.36 -0.95 25.13
CA PHE A 262 24.27 0.33 24.44
C PHE A 262 24.16 1.57 25.35
N GLY A 263 24.13 1.41 26.67
CA GLY A 263 24.05 2.52 27.63
C GLY A 263 22.87 3.44 27.33
N ILE A 264 23.11 4.76 27.24
CA ILE A 264 22.05 5.76 27.00
C ILE A 264 21.31 5.58 25.66
N LYS A 265 21.98 4.99 24.64
CA LYS A 265 21.35 4.71 23.33
C LYS A 265 20.26 3.64 23.41
N SER A 266 20.19 2.89 24.52
CA SER A 266 19.16 1.87 24.75
C SER A 266 17.73 2.42 24.75
N ILE A 267 17.50 3.68 25.14
CA ILE A 267 16.17 4.30 25.16
C ILE A 267 15.59 4.40 23.74
N VAL A 268 16.39 4.93 22.79
CA VAL A 268 15.97 5.07 21.38
C VAL A 268 15.80 3.70 20.74
N LEU A 269 16.72 2.76 21.00
CA LEU A 269 16.64 1.40 20.49
C LEU A 269 15.42 0.64 21.04
N PHE A 270 15.06 0.88 22.30
CA PHE A 270 13.88 0.30 22.94
C PHE A 270 12.59 0.80 22.29
N PHE A 271 12.49 2.11 22.04
CA PHE A 271 11.34 2.68 21.33
C PHE A 271 11.22 2.11 19.91
N LEU A 272 12.33 2.01 19.17
CA LEU A 272 12.33 1.37 17.84
C LEU A 272 11.93 -0.11 17.90
N LEU A 273 12.32 -0.84 18.94
CA LEU A 273 11.91 -2.23 19.16
C LEU A 273 10.40 -2.34 19.43
N LEU A 274 9.82 -1.42 20.21
CA LEU A 274 8.37 -1.34 20.41
C LEU A 274 7.63 -1.07 19.10
N MET A 275 8.09 -0.08 18.32
CA MET A 275 7.51 0.22 17.01
C MET A 275 7.60 -0.97 16.06
N LYS A 276 8.73 -1.69 16.05
CA LYS A 276 8.93 -2.93 15.27
C LYS A 276 7.91 -3.99 15.65
N ASN A 277 7.75 -4.27 16.94
CA ASN A 277 6.80 -5.26 17.44
C ASN A 277 5.36 -4.86 17.13
N PHE A 278 5.02 -3.58 17.24
CA PHE A 278 3.72 -3.06 16.85
C PHE A 278 3.48 -3.24 15.34
N ALA A 279 4.43 -2.85 14.49
CA ALA A 279 4.34 -3.04 13.04
C ALA A 279 4.17 -4.53 12.68
N HIS A 280 4.93 -5.41 13.33
CA HIS A 280 4.80 -6.86 13.16
C HIS A 280 3.41 -7.37 13.59
N PHE A 281 2.92 -6.96 14.77
CA PHE A 281 1.58 -7.30 15.24
C PHE A 281 0.49 -6.82 14.26
N LEU A 282 0.61 -5.61 13.72
CA LEU A 282 -0.31 -5.14 12.68
C LEU A 282 -0.30 -6.04 11.43
N GLY A 283 0.84 -6.64 11.09
CA GLY A 283 0.96 -7.64 10.03
C GLY A 283 0.23 -8.96 10.38
N THR A 284 0.31 -9.42 11.63
CA THR A 284 -0.28 -10.71 12.06
C THR A 284 -1.78 -10.69 12.25
N LEU A 285 -2.43 -9.52 12.36
CA LEU A 285 -3.86 -9.40 12.66
C LEU A 285 -4.81 -10.06 11.65
N ARG A 286 -4.28 -10.63 10.54
CA ARG A 286 -4.78 -11.69 9.62
C ARG A 286 -6.17 -12.37 9.65
N LEU A 287 -7.07 -12.26 10.66
CA LEU A 287 -8.45 -12.86 10.62
C LEU A 287 -9.62 -11.92 10.18
N ARG A 288 -10.59 -12.50 9.43
CA ARG A 288 -11.76 -12.00 8.66
C ARG A 288 -12.24 -10.52 8.73
N THR A 289 -12.55 -10.03 7.51
CA THR A 289 -13.51 -9.00 7.04
C THR A 289 -13.55 -7.57 7.64
N SER A 290 -13.79 -6.60 6.73
CA SER A 290 -13.98 -5.14 6.84
C SER A 290 -12.96 -4.31 7.66
N SER A 291 -12.58 -4.73 8.86
CA SER A 291 -11.75 -3.95 9.81
C SER A 291 -10.28 -3.80 9.37
N LYS A 292 -9.77 -4.70 8.53
CA LYS A 292 -8.38 -4.67 8.03
C LYS A 292 -8.11 -3.79 6.83
N THR A 293 -9.05 -3.78 5.89
CA THR A 293 -8.90 -3.01 4.66
C THR A 293 -8.81 -1.53 5.04
N ALA A 294 -9.63 -1.09 6.00
CA ALA A 294 -9.54 0.24 6.60
C ALA A 294 -8.16 0.54 7.21
N LEU A 295 -7.55 -0.40 7.95
CA LEU A 295 -6.22 -0.22 8.54
C LEU A 295 -5.11 -0.12 7.48
N ILE A 296 -5.08 -1.03 6.50
CA ILE A 296 -4.08 -1.02 5.40
C ILE A 296 -4.19 0.30 4.62
N ILE A 297 -5.41 0.72 4.31
CA ILE A 297 -5.69 1.98 3.64
C ILE A 297 -5.23 3.16 4.51
N GLY A 298 -5.51 3.12 5.82
CA GLY A 298 -5.03 4.11 6.78
C GLY A 298 -3.51 4.26 6.82
N ILE A 299 -2.78 3.14 6.86
CA ILE A 299 -1.31 3.12 6.79
C ILE A 299 -0.82 3.69 5.45
N ARG A 300 -1.43 3.31 4.32
CA ARG A 300 -1.06 3.85 3.00
C ARG A 300 -1.28 5.36 2.91
N HIS A 301 -2.38 5.88 3.47
CA HIS A 301 -2.60 7.33 3.56
C HIS A 301 -1.51 8.01 4.38
N LEU A 302 -1.05 7.39 5.47
CA LEU A 302 0.05 7.92 6.28
C LEU A 302 1.38 7.91 5.52
N GLU A 303 1.74 6.79 4.91
CA GLU A 303 2.96 6.66 4.09
C GLU A 303 2.97 7.69 2.96
N THR A 304 1.85 7.82 2.25
CA THR A 304 1.69 8.78 1.14
C THR A 304 1.91 10.21 1.61
N ARG A 305 1.42 10.56 2.80
CA ARG A 305 1.64 11.88 3.41
C ARG A 305 3.11 12.13 3.72
N ILE A 306 3.75 11.20 4.41
CA ILE A 306 5.17 11.32 4.79
C ILE A 306 6.01 11.49 3.52
N LYS A 307 5.83 10.62 2.53
CA LYS A 307 6.54 10.70 1.24
C LYS A 307 6.30 12.02 0.52
N THR A 308 5.06 12.51 0.53
CA THR A 308 4.70 13.76 -0.13
C THR A 308 5.28 14.99 0.57
N LEU A 309 5.26 15.04 1.90
CA LEU A 309 5.76 16.17 2.69
C LEU A 309 7.28 16.27 2.65
N PHE A 310 7.97 15.14 2.71
CA PHE A 310 9.44 15.09 2.73
C PHE A 310 10.05 14.85 1.34
N HIS A 311 9.23 14.81 0.28
CA HIS A 311 9.67 14.52 -1.09
C HIS A 311 10.46 13.20 -1.24
N ILE A 312 10.08 12.16 -0.48
CA ILE A 312 10.76 10.87 -0.42
C ILE A 312 10.06 9.85 -1.33
N GLY A 313 10.65 9.59 -2.51
CA GLY A 313 10.15 8.58 -3.44
C GLY A 313 8.74 8.85 -3.98
N LEU A 314 8.25 7.97 -4.85
CA LEU A 314 6.90 8.08 -5.42
C LEU A 314 5.88 7.41 -4.48
N PRO A 315 4.91 8.15 -3.90
CA PRO A 315 3.85 7.54 -3.11
C PRO A 315 2.89 6.74 -3.99
N LEU A 316 2.18 5.78 -3.39
CA LEU A 316 1.06 5.10 -4.04
C LEU A 316 -0.19 5.98 -3.97
N PRO A 317 -1.07 5.97 -4.98
CA PRO A 317 -2.34 6.65 -4.89
C PRO A 317 -3.20 6.06 -3.76
N THR A 318 -4.00 6.91 -3.15
CA THR A 318 -4.88 6.55 -2.03
C THR A 318 -6.34 6.71 -2.35
N ASN A 319 -6.69 7.57 -3.30
CA ASN A 319 -8.05 7.85 -3.72
C ASN A 319 -8.22 7.31 -5.14
N ILE A 320 -8.86 6.15 -5.26
CA ILE A 320 -9.13 5.50 -6.55
C ILE A 320 -10.59 5.73 -6.88
N THR A 321 -10.86 6.45 -7.97
CA THR A 321 -12.23 6.78 -8.39
C THR A 321 -12.39 6.44 -9.86
N ILE A 322 -13.53 5.84 -10.21
CA ILE A 322 -13.91 5.58 -11.59
C ILE A 322 -15.23 6.28 -11.91
N GLY A 323 -15.25 7.05 -12.99
CA GLY A 323 -16.47 7.45 -13.67
C GLY A 323 -16.91 6.30 -14.58
N THR A 324 -18.03 5.64 -14.28
CA THR A 324 -18.47 4.45 -15.03
C THR A 324 -19.34 4.76 -16.25
N THR A 325 -19.84 6.00 -16.34
CA THR A 325 -20.66 6.52 -17.44
C THR A 325 -20.70 8.04 -17.36
N SER A 326 -21.00 8.74 -18.45
CA SER A 326 -21.44 10.15 -18.43
C SER A 326 -22.96 10.30 -18.41
N ARG A 327 -23.72 9.22 -18.65
CA ARG A 327 -25.19 9.26 -18.66
C ARG A 327 -25.71 9.58 -17.27
N CYS A 328 -26.65 10.52 -17.20
CA CYS A 328 -27.36 10.87 -15.97
C CYS A 328 -28.82 11.19 -16.29
N ASN A 329 -29.72 10.78 -15.41
CA ASN A 329 -31.15 11.05 -15.52
C ASN A 329 -31.57 12.38 -14.85
N TYR A 330 -30.67 13.07 -14.15
CA TYR A 330 -30.88 14.43 -13.65
C TYR A 330 -30.23 15.47 -14.57
N ARG A 331 -30.61 16.75 -14.38
CA ARG A 331 -30.17 17.91 -15.18
C ARG A 331 -29.68 19.03 -14.27
N CYS A 332 -28.80 18.69 -13.33
CA CYS A 332 -28.40 19.57 -12.25
C CYS A 332 -27.78 20.89 -12.77
N VAL A 333 -28.17 22.02 -12.18
CA VAL A 333 -27.60 23.35 -12.52
C VAL A 333 -26.10 23.45 -12.22
N LYS A 334 -25.62 22.67 -11.25
CA LYS A 334 -24.24 22.64 -10.76
C LYS A 334 -23.30 21.65 -11.47
N CYS A 335 -23.77 20.90 -12.47
CA CYS A 335 -22.98 19.84 -13.13
C CYS A 335 -23.31 19.79 -14.63
N GLY A 336 -22.29 19.64 -15.49
CA GLY A 336 -22.45 19.51 -16.94
C GLY A 336 -22.32 18.09 -17.48
N ILE A 337 -22.07 17.06 -16.64
CA ILE A 337 -21.73 15.72 -17.16
C ILE A 337 -22.84 15.09 -18.02
N TRP A 338 -24.10 15.43 -17.74
CA TRP A 338 -25.26 14.93 -18.46
C TRP A 338 -25.34 15.46 -19.91
N GLU A 339 -24.64 16.57 -20.20
CA GLU A 339 -24.60 17.18 -21.53
C GLU A 339 -23.65 16.41 -22.47
N GLU A 340 -22.65 15.70 -21.93
CA GLU A 340 -21.74 14.87 -22.75
C GLU A 340 -22.49 13.70 -23.43
N ASN A 341 -23.58 13.22 -22.81
CA ASN A 341 -24.51 12.17 -23.27
C ASN A 341 -23.90 11.05 -24.13
N ASN A 342 -22.73 10.55 -23.72
CA ASN A 342 -21.95 9.63 -24.53
C ASN A 342 -22.40 8.17 -24.33
N LYS A 343 -22.49 7.42 -25.42
CA LYS A 343 -22.85 5.99 -25.41
C LYS A 343 -21.63 5.07 -25.27
N ASP A 344 -20.43 5.57 -25.53
CA ASP A 344 -19.19 4.82 -25.41
C ASP A 344 -18.67 4.91 -23.98
N PHE A 345 -18.80 3.80 -23.25
CA PHE A 345 -18.33 3.68 -21.88
C PHE A 345 -17.75 2.29 -21.63
N LEU A 346 -16.90 2.21 -20.60
CA LEU A 346 -16.27 0.96 -20.16
C LEU A 346 -17.29 -0.17 -19.96
N SER A 347 -17.08 -1.29 -20.64
CA SER A 347 -17.83 -2.53 -20.46
C SER A 347 -17.59 -3.14 -19.07
N ARG A 348 -18.46 -4.08 -18.68
CA ARG A 348 -18.33 -4.83 -17.41
C ARG A 348 -16.95 -5.46 -17.27
N GLU A 349 -16.47 -6.11 -18.33
CA GLU A 349 -15.23 -6.87 -18.31
C GLU A 349 -14.00 -5.95 -18.29
N GLU A 350 -14.05 -4.80 -18.97
CA GLU A 350 -13.00 -3.78 -18.84
C GLU A 350 -12.90 -3.23 -17.42
N ILE A 351 -14.04 -2.96 -16.77
CA ILE A 351 -14.04 -2.50 -15.37
C ILE A 351 -13.42 -3.56 -14.45
N LYS A 352 -13.78 -4.84 -14.61
CA LYS A 352 -13.18 -5.94 -13.83
C LYS A 352 -11.68 -6.04 -14.08
N HIS A 353 -11.23 -5.92 -15.33
CA HIS A 353 -9.81 -5.95 -15.68
C HIS A 353 -9.05 -4.78 -15.03
N ILE A 354 -9.62 -3.58 -15.07
CA ILE A 354 -9.08 -2.40 -14.38
C ILE A 354 -8.95 -2.66 -12.88
N ILE A 355 -9.99 -3.23 -12.24
CA ILE A 355 -9.98 -3.59 -10.82
C ILE A 355 -8.83 -4.55 -10.51
N LEU A 356 -8.60 -5.58 -11.34
CA LEU A 356 -7.50 -6.52 -11.16
C LEU A 356 -6.12 -5.87 -11.36
N LYS A 357 -5.94 -5.04 -12.40
CA LYS A 357 -4.71 -4.26 -12.62
C LYS A 357 -4.38 -3.40 -11.39
N LEU A 358 -5.38 -2.72 -10.84
CA LEU A 358 -5.23 -1.88 -9.64
C LEU A 358 -4.96 -2.70 -8.39
N LYS A 359 -5.65 -3.83 -8.20
CA LYS A 359 -5.43 -4.75 -7.07
C LYS A 359 -4.02 -5.33 -7.07
N ASN A 360 -3.52 -5.75 -8.23
CA ASN A 360 -2.16 -6.28 -8.36
C ASN A 360 -1.10 -5.24 -7.99
N TRP A 361 -1.38 -3.95 -8.23
CA TRP A 361 -0.47 -2.88 -7.89
C TRP A 361 -0.62 -2.38 -6.45
N LEU A 362 -1.85 -2.16 -5.99
CA LEU A 362 -2.14 -1.47 -4.72
C LEU A 362 -2.40 -2.45 -3.56
N GLY A 363 -2.80 -3.68 -3.83
CA GLY A 363 -3.41 -4.58 -2.84
C GLY A 363 -4.86 -4.17 -2.57
N SER A 364 -5.25 -4.07 -1.30
CA SER A 364 -6.59 -3.60 -0.92
C SER A 364 -6.72 -2.06 -0.99
N PHE A 365 -7.84 -1.55 -1.48
CA PHE A 365 -8.15 -0.12 -1.56
C PHE A 365 -9.67 0.11 -1.47
N VAL A 366 -10.09 1.37 -1.35
CA VAL A 366 -11.49 1.77 -1.57
C VAL A 366 -11.66 2.17 -3.02
N PHE A 367 -12.53 1.49 -3.75
CA PHE A 367 -12.89 1.84 -5.11
C PHE A 367 -14.15 2.71 -5.09
N THR A 368 -13.97 3.98 -5.43
CA THR A 368 -15.09 4.94 -5.47
C THR A 368 -15.71 4.90 -6.87
N ILE A 369 -16.98 4.56 -6.93
CA ILE A 369 -17.75 4.42 -8.17
C ILE A 369 -18.62 5.67 -8.33
N SER A 370 -18.43 6.38 -9.44
CA SER A 370 -19.08 7.65 -9.76
C SER A 370 -19.28 7.76 -11.29
N GLY A 371 -19.40 8.98 -11.82
CA GLY A 371 -19.66 9.30 -13.22
C GLY A 371 -20.81 10.29 -13.32
N GLY A 372 -21.71 10.05 -14.28
CA GLY A 372 -23.07 10.56 -14.29
C GLY A 372 -23.87 9.89 -13.18
N GLU A 373 -24.81 9.01 -13.53
CA GLU A 373 -25.51 8.18 -12.56
C GLU A 373 -25.12 6.70 -12.71
N PRO A 374 -24.27 6.15 -11.82
CA PRO A 374 -23.83 4.75 -11.92
C PRO A 374 -24.97 3.74 -11.85
N MET A 375 -26.06 4.03 -11.13
CA MET A 375 -27.21 3.13 -11.00
C MET A 375 -27.98 2.93 -12.31
N LEU A 376 -27.75 3.76 -13.34
CA LEU A 376 -28.30 3.51 -14.69
C LEU A 376 -27.66 2.28 -15.35
N ARG A 377 -26.52 1.80 -14.84
CA ARG A 377 -25.88 0.58 -15.31
C ARG A 377 -26.52 -0.64 -14.68
N LYS A 378 -26.99 -1.57 -15.53
CA LYS A 378 -27.57 -2.84 -15.08
C LYS A 378 -26.55 -3.75 -14.39
N ASP A 379 -25.27 -3.63 -14.74
CA ASP A 379 -24.15 -4.46 -14.25
C ASP A 379 -23.46 -3.89 -13.00
N ILE A 380 -23.98 -2.80 -12.40
CA ILE A 380 -23.31 -2.14 -11.27
C ILE A 380 -23.20 -3.05 -10.03
N TYR A 381 -24.20 -3.91 -9.81
CA TYR A 381 -24.21 -4.89 -8.73
C TYR A 381 -23.09 -5.94 -8.91
N ASP A 382 -22.89 -6.41 -10.14
CA ASP A 382 -21.81 -7.35 -10.49
C ASP A 382 -20.43 -6.73 -10.22
N VAL A 383 -20.25 -5.46 -10.56
CA VAL A 383 -18.99 -4.72 -10.32
C VAL A 383 -18.71 -4.63 -8.82
N ILE A 384 -19.73 -4.33 -8.01
CA ILE A 384 -19.62 -4.24 -6.55
C ILE A 384 -19.29 -5.63 -5.97
N SER A 385 -20.01 -6.66 -6.39
CA SER A 385 -19.76 -8.05 -5.98
C SER A 385 -18.33 -8.51 -6.32
N PHE A 386 -17.86 -8.19 -7.52
CA PHE A 386 -16.50 -8.49 -7.96
C PHE A 386 -15.44 -7.81 -7.08
N CYS A 387 -15.65 -6.55 -6.68
CA CYS A 387 -14.77 -5.86 -5.75
C CYS A 387 -14.74 -6.57 -4.38
N THR A 388 -15.91 -6.91 -3.84
CA THR A 388 -16.06 -7.59 -2.54
C THR A 388 -15.33 -8.92 -2.52
N GLN A 389 -15.55 -9.77 -3.54
CA GLN A 389 -14.86 -11.06 -3.70
C GLN A 389 -13.34 -10.91 -3.79
N ASN A 390 -12.88 -9.75 -4.26
CA ASN A 390 -11.47 -9.42 -4.40
C ASN A 390 -10.88 -8.68 -3.18
N GLY A 391 -11.62 -8.50 -2.09
CA GLY A 391 -11.15 -7.84 -0.87
C GLY A 391 -10.97 -6.32 -1.03
N ILE A 392 -11.76 -5.71 -1.92
CA ILE A 392 -11.77 -4.28 -2.24
C ILE A 392 -13.08 -3.70 -1.69
N MET A 393 -12.98 -2.62 -0.92
CA MET A 393 -14.16 -1.92 -0.41
C MET A 393 -14.71 -1.00 -1.49
N THR A 394 -16.02 -0.83 -1.54
CA THR A 394 -16.69 -0.02 -2.56
C THR A 394 -17.38 1.18 -1.93
N HIS A 395 -17.26 2.33 -2.60
CA HIS A 395 -17.99 3.54 -2.24
C HIS A 395 -18.78 4.01 -3.46
N LEU A 396 -20.10 3.87 -3.43
CA LEU A 396 -20.98 4.30 -4.51
C LEU A 396 -21.43 5.75 -4.29
N LEU A 397 -21.19 6.62 -5.27
CA LEU A 397 -21.75 7.97 -5.34
C LEU A 397 -22.94 7.96 -6.30
N THR A 398 -24.11 8.39 -5.86
CA THR A 398 -25.35 8.36 -6.64
C THR A 398 -26.23 9.57 -6.35
N ASN A 399 -26.99 10.00 -7.34
CA ASN A 399 -28.08 10.98 -7.19
C ASN A 399 -29.31 10.39 -6.47
N GLY A 400 -29.34 9.06 -6.28
CA GLY A 400 -30.33 8.32 -5.50
C GLY A 400 -31.69 8.10 -6.18
N SER A 401 -31.89 8.61 -7.40
CA SER A 401 -33.16 8.51 -8.15
C SER A 401 -33.65 7.06 -8.34
N LEU A 402 -32.73 6.11 -8.50
CA LEU A 402 -33.03 4.69 -8.72
C LEU A 402 -32.98 3.86 -7.42
N LEU A 403 -32.74 4.50 -6.28
CA LEU A 403 -32.73 3.81 -5.00
C LEU A 403 -34.15 3.57 -4.50
N ASN A 404 -34.42 2.36 -4.07
CA ASN A 404 -35.61 1.92 -3.34
C ASN A 404 -35.20 0.70 -2.49
N SER A 405 -36.13 0.17 -1.68
CA SER A 405 -35.85 -0.98 -0.81
C SER A 405 -35.21 -2.16 -1.57
N LYS A 406 -35.77 -2.54 -2.74
CA LYS A 406 -35.26 -3.65 -3.57
C LYS A 406 -33.86 -3.39 -4.11
N SER A 407 -33.57 -2.18 -4.61
CA SER A 407 -32.24 -1.86 -5.10
C SER A 407 -31.21 -1.77 -3.97
N MET A 408 -31.61 -1.30 -2.79
CA MET A 408 -30.73 -1.22 -1.61
C MET A 408 -30.38 -2.61 -1.07
N GLN A 409 -31.34 -3.54 -1.05
CA GLN A 409 -31.08 -4.97 -0.75
C GLN A 409 -30.09 -5.59 -1.76
N LYS A 410 -30.21 -5.25 -3.05
CA LYS A 410 -29.23 -5.68 -4.06
C LYS A 410 -27.84 -5.09 -3.83
N LEU A 411 -27.74 -3.82 -3.41
CA LEU A 411 -26.46 -3.19 -3.07
C LEU A 411 -25.80 -3.86 -1.85
N GLU A 412 -26.58 -4.14 -0.82
CA GLU A 412 -26.11 -4.82 0.39
C GLU A 412 -25.64 -6.26 0.10
N SER A 413 -26.46 -7.05 -0.61
CA SER A 413 -26.08 -8.42 -0.99
C SER A 413 -24.87 -8.49 -1.93
N SER A 414 -24.62 -7.43 -2.71
CA SER A 414 -23.39 -7.29 -3.50
C SER A 414 -22.15 -6.94 -2.65
N GLY A 415 -22.34 -6.58 -1.38
CA GLY A 415 -21.27 -6.22 -0.45
C GLY A 415 -20.84 -4.76 -0.49
N LEU A 416 -21.74 -3.84 -0.85
CA LEU A 416 -21.46 -2.40 -0.81
C LEU A 416 -20.94 -1.98 0.57
N SER A 417 -19.87 -1.19 0.65
CA SER A 417 -19.34 -0.71 1.94
C SER A 417 -19.87 0.67 2.33
N PHE A 418 -19.92 1.58 1.37
CA PHE A 418 -20.32 2.97 1.58
C PHE A 418 -21.25 3.44 0.46
N LEU A 419 -22.33 4.11 0.85
CA LEU A 419 -23.25 4.80 -0.04
C LEU A 419 -23.15 6.30 0.20
N SER A 420 -23.05 7.10 -0.86
CA SER A 420 -23.24 8.55 -0.76
C SER A 420 -24.29 9.03 -1.72
N VAL A 421 -25.29 9.70 -1.14
CA VAL A 421 -26.45 10.22 -1.85
C VAL A 421 -26.34 11.74 -1.90
N SER A 422 -26.56 12.32 -3.08
CA SER A 422 -26.64 13.77 -3.24
C SER A 422 -28.01 14.28 -2.79
N LEU A 423 -28.04 15.10 -1.74
CA LEU A 423 -29.24 15.80 -1.29
C LEU A 423 -28.90 17.26 -1.04
N GLU A 424 -29.66 18.15 -1.65
CA GLU A 424 -29.34 19.58 -1.66
C GLU A 424 -30.19 20.39 -0.70
N SER A 425 -31.39 19.90 -0.40
CA SER A 425 -32.32 20.49 0.56
C SER A 425 -33.29 19.41 1.01
N VAL A 426 -33.93 19.63 2.16
CA VAL A 426 -35.13 18.86 2.59
C VAL A 426 -36.43 19.53 2.15
N ASN A 427 -36.35 20.72 1.54
CA ASN A 427 -37.45 21.39 0.86
C ASN A 427 -37.51 20.90 -0.61
N PRO A 428 -38.64 20.32 -1.05
CA PRO A 428 -38.81 19.86 -2.43
C PRO A 428 -38.57 20.93 -3.49
N GLU A 429 -39.05 22.15 -3.31
CA GLU A 429 -38.91 23.22 -4.31
C GLU A 429 -37.44 23.57 -4.55
N ILE A 430 -36.65 23.63 -3.48
CA ILE A 430 -35.22 23.94 -3.54
C ILE A 430 -34.43 22.77 -4.15
N HIS A 431 -34.66 21.55 -3.66
CA HIS A 431 -33.89 20.40 -4.15
C HIS A 431 -34.21 20.08 -5.61
N ASP A 432 -35.50 19.99 -5.95
CA ASP A 432 -35.97 19.59 -7.28
C ASP A 432 -35.54 20.60 -8.36
N SER A 433 -35.55 21.90 -8.04
CA SER A 433 -35.05 22.95 -8.95
C SER A 433 -33.54 22.87 -9.19
N ILE A 434 -32.74 22.57 -8.15
CA ILE A 434 -31.29 22.41 -8.28
C ILE A 434 -30.92 21.19 -9.14
N VAL A 435 -31.64 20.08 -9.01
CA VAL A 435 -31.33 18.83 -9.72
C VAL A 435 -32.08 18.65 -11.04
N GLY A 436 -33.12 19.45 -11.28
CA GLY A 436 -33.96 19.39 -12.47
C GLY A 436 -34.87 18.17 -12.52
N ALA A 437 -35.40 17.71 -11.38
CA ALA A 437 -36.26 16.53 -11.29
C ALA A 437 -37.34 16.69 -10.20
N LYS A 438 -38.62 16.79 -10.62
CA LYS A 438 -39.76 16.92 -9.70
C LYS A 438 -40.00 15.64 -8.89
N GLY A 439 -40.30 15.77 -7.61
CA GLY A 439 -40.56 14.66 -6.68
C GLY A 439 -39.28 14.00 -6.15
N SER A 440 -38.10 14.45 -6.58
CA SER A 440 -36.83 13.83 -6.22
C SER A 440 -36.50 13.98 -4.73
N CYS A 441 -36.85 15.12 -4.13
CA CYS A 441 -36.59 15.38 -2.71
C CYS A 441 -37.30 14.38 -1.79
N GLU A 442 -38.61 14.19 -1.98
CA GLU A 442 -39.40 13.28 -1.13
C GLU A 442 -38.97 11.82 -1.33
N HIS A 443 -38.68 11.44 -2.57
CA HIS A 443 -38.09 10.13 -2.87
C HIS A 443 -36.79 9.90 -2.08
N LEU A 444 -35.85 10.85 -2.14
CA LEU A 444 -34.57 10.73 -1.43
C LEU A 444 -34.74 10.75 0.09
N LYS A 445 -35.66 11.56 0.63
CA LYS A 445 -35.96 11.54 2.07
C LYS A 445 -36.42 10.15 2.51
N ASN A 446 -37.27 9.49 1.73
CA ASN A 446 -37.73 8.14 2.02
C ASN A 446 -36.60 7.10 1.94
N VAL A 447 -35.78 7.15 0.88
CA VAL A 447 -34.61 6.27 0.74
C VAL A 447 -33.61 6.46 1.90
N ILE A 448 -33.34 7.70 2.30
CA ILE A 448 -32.40 8.00 3.39
C ILE A 448 -32.95 7.49 4.73
N ARG A 449 -34.25 7.58 4.99
CA ARG A 449 -34.88 6.97 6.17
C ARG A 449 -34.68 5.46 6.21
N LEU A 450 -34.90 4.78 5.09
CA LEU A 450 -34.69 3.33 4.94
C LEU A 450 -33.22 2.92 5.09
N SER A 451 -32.27 3.83 4.86
CA SER A 451 -30.85 3.50 4.85
C SER A 451 -30.28 3.02 6.20
N LYS A 452 -31.02 3.21 7.29
CA LYS A 452 -30.71 2.69 8.63
C LYS A 452 -30.80 1.18 8.73
N ASP A 453 -31.65 0.56 7.90
CA ASP A 453 -31.95 -0.88 7.95
C ASP A 453 -30.91 -1.71 7.20
N PHE A 454 -29.90 -1.05 6.61
CA PHE A 454 -28.85 -1.69 5.82
C PHE A 454 -27.49 -1.58 6.52
N SER A 455 -26.64 -2.58 6.31
CA SER A 455 -25.32 -2.71 6.94
C SER A 455 -24.27 -1.71 6.43
N PHE A 456 -24.39 -1.25 5.18
CA PHE A 456 -23.49 -0.24 4.62
C PHE A 456 -23.70 1.14 5.24
N LYS A 457 -22.65 1.98 5.24
CA LYS A 457 -22.77 3.34 5.78
C LYS A 457 -23.25 4.31 4.71
N THR A 458 -24.26 5.11 5.05
CA THR A 458 -24.88 6.09 4.16
C THR A 458 -24.49 7.50 4.57
N PHE A 459 -23.94 8.26 3.62
CA PHE A 459 -23.54 9.65 3.79
C PHE A 459 -24.26 10.55 2.82
N ILE A 460 -24.50 11.80 3.22
CA ILE A 460 -25.10 12.81 2.36
C ILE A 460 -24.00 13.75 1.85
N SER A 461 -24.07 14.08 0.56
CA SER A 461 -23.20 15.08 -0.06
C SER A 461 -24.04 16.24 -0.58
N THR A 462 -23.61 17.46 -0.27
CA THR A 462 -24.34 18.69 -0.58
C THR A 462 -23.37 19.73 -1.12
N VAL A 463 -23.73 20.39 -2.22
CA VAL A 463 -22.96 21.51 -2.75
C VAL A 463 -23.57 22.80 -2.22
N LEU A 464 -22.81 23.56 -1.44
CA LEU A 464 -23.26 24.85 -0.92
C LEU A 464 -23.33 25.87 -2.06
N MET A 465 -24.51 26.44 -2.25
CA MET A 465 -24.82 27.48 -3.22
C MET A 465 -25.95 28.35 -2.68
N LYS A 466 -26.12 29.56 -3.25
CA LYS A 466 -27.09 30.56 -2.78
C LYS A 466 -28.47 29.96 -2.50
N GLU A 467 -28.96 29.11 -3.41
CA GLU A 467 -30.29 28.52 -3.42
C GLU A 467 -30.58 27.63 -2.20
N ASN A 468 -29.57 26.96 -1.63
CA ASN A 468 -29.79 25.99 -0.57
C ASN A 468 -29.32 26.42 0.82
N LEU A 469 -28.70 27.60 0.96
CA LEU A 469 -28.08 28.03 2.22
C LEU A 469 -29.07 28.07 3.39
N GLU A 470 -30.30 28.52 3.16
CA GLU A 470 -31.31 28.63 4.22
C GLU A 470 -31.78 27.25 4.73
N SER A 471 -31.68 26.22 3.88
CA SER A 471 -32.13 24.86 4.20
C SER A 471 -31.06 24.00 4.90
N ILE A 472 -29.84 24.51 5.08
CA ILE A 472 -28.75 23.70 5.61
C ILE A 472 -29.00 23.25 7.06
N LYS A 473 -29.63 24.09 7.89
CA LYS A 473 -29.95 23.71 9.28
C LYS A 473 -30.85 22.49 9.31
N SER A 474 -32.00 22.56 8.64
CA SER A 474 -32.97 21.46 8.58
C SER A 474 -32.41 20.23 7.86
N LEU A 475 -31.56 20.42 6.86
CA LEU A 475 -30.83 19.34 6.20
C LEU A 475 -29.87 18.62 7.17
N VAL A 476 -29.09 19.34 7.97
CA VAL A 476 -28.19 18.73 8.97
C VAL A 476 -28.99 17.97 10.03
N GLU A 477 -30.10 18.53 10.52
CA GLU A 477 -30.98 17.87 11.50
C GLU A 477 -31.59 16.57 10.94
N PHE A 478 -32.04 16.59 9.69
CA PHE A 478 -32.51 15.40 8.98
C PHE A 478 -31.41 14.34 8.84
N VAL A 479 -30.21 14.73 8.42
CA VAL A 479 -29.05 13.84 8.27
C VAL A 479 -28.64 13.24 9.61
N ASP A 480 -28.65 14.03 10.69
CA ASP A 480 -28.28 13.58 12.02
C ASP A 480 -29.23 12.48 12.52
N SER A 481 -30.51 12.63 12.17
CA SER A 481 -31.55 11.66 12.47
C SER A 481 -31.39 10.37 11.67
N TYR A 482 -31.11 10.43 10.36
CA TYR A 482 -31.30 9.27 9.46
C TYR A 482 -30.04 8.66 8.84
N SER A 483 -28.89 9.33 8.88
CA SER A 483 -27.69 8.88 8.16
C SER A 483 -26.42 8.84 9.03
N ASN A 484 -25.28 8.48 8.42
CA ASN A 484 -23.97 8.48 9.08
C ASN A 484 -23.22 9.80 8.97
N GLY A 485 -23.74 10.78 8.23
CA GLY A 485 -23.24 12.15 8.24
C GLY A 485 -23.30 12.85 6.89
N ILE A 486 -23.06 14.16 6.93
CA ILE A 486 -23.12 15.06 5.78
C ILE A 486 -21.75 15.65 5.47
N ARG A 487 -21.42 15.73 4.17
CA ARG A 487 -20.24 16.41 3.65
C ARG A 487 -20.67 17.54 2.73
N PHE A 488 -20.23 18.75 3.07
CA PHE A 488 -20.38 19.92 2.24
C PHE A 488 -19.22 20.06 1.25
N GLN A 489 -19.55 20.51 0.04
CA GLN A 489 -18.62 20.92 -1.01
C GLN A 489 -18.97 22.36 -1.43
N CYS A 490 -17.97 23.18 -1.74
CA CYS A 490 -18.23 24.51 -2.29
C CYS A 490 -18.67 24.41 -3.75
N LEU A 491 -19.57 25.30 -4.19
CA LEU A 491 -19.86 25.50 -5.61
C LEU A 491 -18.57 25.81 -6.37
N THR A 492 -18.42 25.15 -7.51
CA THR A 492 -17.30 25.34 -8.44
C THR A 492 -17.85 25.73 -9.80
N GLN A 493 -16.97 26.21 -10.68
CA GLN A 493 -17.28 26.35 -12.10
C GLN A 493 -17.88 25.04 -12.61
N LYS A 494 -18.90 25.12 -13.47
CA LYS A 494 -19.73 23.99 -13.89
C LYS A 494 -18.84 22.92 -14.51
N PRO A 495 -18.55 21.81 -13.80
CA PRO A 495 -17.62 20.81 -14.29
C PRO A 495 -18.23 20.13 -15.52
N TYR A 496 -17.38 19.72 -16.47
CA TYR A 496 -17.74 19.05 -17.74
C TYR A 496 -18.45 19.92 -18.79
N HIS A 497 -19.08 21.04 -18.40
CA HIS A 497 -19.60 22.05 -19.35
C HIS A 497 -18.47 23.01 -19.78
N ASP A 498 -17.76 23.58 -18.80
CA ASP A 498 -16.72 24.57 -19.09
C ASP A 498 -15.39 23.89 -19.39
N LYS A 499 -14.98 23.91 -20.67
CA LYS A 499 -13.74 23.27 -21.14
C LYS A 499 -12.46 23.96 -20.64
N THR A 500 -12.56 25.25 -20.31
CA THR A 500 -11.45 26.06 -19.81
C THR A 500 -11.81 26.71 -18.48
N TYR A 501 -10.91 26.60 -17.50
CA TYR A 501 -11.11 27.24 -16.21
C TYR A 501 -11.09 28.77 -16.36
N ASN A 502 -12.13 29.45 -15.87
CA ASN A 502 -12.21 30.90 -15.82
C ASN A 502 -12.12 31.36 -14.36
N GLN A 503 -11.04 32.03 -13.96
CA GLN A 503 -10.85 32.51 -12.57
C GLN A 503 -11.89 33.53 -12.07
N TYR A 504 -12.72 34.06 -12.96
CA TYR A 504 -13.81 35.00 -12.67
C TYR A 504 -15.21 34.39 -12.86
N TRP A 505 -15.31 33.06 -13.06
CA TRP A 505 -16.59 32.37 -13.32
C TRP A 505 -17.69 32.67 -12.30
N TYR A 506 -17.31 32.87 -11.04
CA TYR A 506 -18.23 33.13 -9.94
C TYR A 506 -18.91 34.51 -10.01
N LYS A 507 -18.29 35.51 -10.67
CA LYS A 507 -18.83 36.89 -10.74
C LYS A 507 -20.18 36.94 -11.45
N ASN A 508 -20.36 36.07 -12.45
CA ASN A 508 -21.55 36.03 -13.29
C ASN A 508 -22.42 34.81 -12.96
N ASN A 509 -22.15 34.12 -11.85
CA ASN A 509 -22.91 32.93 -11.48
C ASN A 509 -24.00 33.31 -10.46
N PRO A 510 -25.30 33.20 -10.82
CA PRO A 510 -26.40 33.62 -9.94
C PRO A 510 -26.51 32.76 -8.66
N SER A 511 -25.95 31.55 -8.69
CA SER A 511 -25.90 30.61 -7.56
C SER A 511 -24.74 30.90 -6.60
N TRP A 512 -23.91 31.92 -6.87
CA TRP A 512 -22.84 32.34 -5.97
C TRP A 512 -23.41 33.16 -4.80
N PRO A 513 -23.13 32.79 -3.53
CA PRO A 513 -23.67 33.50 -2.39
C PRO A 513 -22.92 34.81 -2.10
N ASN A 514 -23.62 35.80 -1.55
CA ASN A 514 -23.04 37.06 -1.09
C ASN A 514 -22.34 36.90 0.28
N SER A 515 -21.58 37.91 0.71
CA SER A 515 -20.78 37.85 1.94
C SER A 515 -21.61 37.62 3.20
N ASN A 516 -22.78 38.26 3.30
CA ASN A 516 -23.66 38.14 4.47
C ASN A 516 -24.26 36.73 4.57
N GLU A 517 -24.71 36.18 3.45
CA GLU A 517 -25.20 34.80 3.34
C GLU A 517 -24.12 33.81 3.78
N VAL A 518 -22.87 34.01 3.32
CA VAL A 518 -21.71 33.18 3.67
C VAL A 518 -21.39 33.27 5.17
N ASP A 519 -21.36 34.47 5.75
CA ASP A 519 -21.11 34.64 7.18
C ASP A 519 -22.18 33.94 8.02
N LYS A 520 -23.46 34.16 7.69
CA LYS A 520 -24.61 33.55 8.35
C LYS A 520 -24.50 32.02 8.31
N ILE A 521 -24.33 31.44 7.13
CA ILE A 521 -24.35 29.97 7.00
C ILE A 521 -23.17 29.30 7.70
N PHE A 522 -21.96 29.85 7.59
CA PHE A 522 -20.81 29.22 8.26
C PHE A 522 -20.86 29.38 9.78
N ASN A 523 -21.51 30.43 10.30
CA ASN A 523 -21.80 30.54 11.73
C ASN A 523 -22.83 29.47 12.17
N THR A 524 -23.88 29.24 11.38
CA THR A 524 -24.84 28.15 11.64
C THR A 524 -24.18 26.77 11.58
N ILE A 525 -23.39 26.46 10.55
CA ILE A 525 -22.68 25.18 10.45
C ILE A 525 -21.72 25.00 11.64
N LYS A 526 -21.06 26.08 12.10
CA LYS A 526 -20.17 26.06 13.26
C LYS A 526 -20.92 25.75 14.56
N SER A 527 -22.11 26.32 14.79
CA SER A 527 -22.92 26.02 15.98
C SER A 527 -23.42 24.58 16.00
N MET A 528 -23.57 23.96 14.83
CA MET A 528 -24.02 22.57 14.65
C MET A 528 -22.88 21.54 14.62
N LYS A 529 -21.63 21.90 14.96
CA LYS A 529 -20.47 20.97 14.84
C LYS A 529 -20.56 19.70 15.70
N LYS A 530 -21.44 19.68 16.70
CA LYS A 530 -21.75 18.46 17.49
C LYS A 530 -22.54 17.42 16.68
N SER A 531 -23.28 17.83 15.65
CA SER A 531 -23.97 16.94 14.71
C SER A 531 -23.01 16.21 13.77
N LYS A 532 -23.50 15.25 12.98
CA LYS A 532 -22.71 14.42 12.04
C LYS A 532 -22.16 15.15 10.80
N ILE A 533 -21.63 16.37 10.94
CA ILE A 533 -20.95 17.11 9.87
C ILE A 533 -19.51 16.60 9.71
N LEU A 534 -19.21 16.02 8.55
CA LEU A 534 -17.96 15.33 8.26
C LEU A 534 -16.79 16.27 7.96
N ASN A 535 -17.06 17.50 7.50
CA ASN A 535 -16.02 18.51 7.28
C ASN A 535 -15.46 18.98 8.63
N SER A 536 -14.14 19.01 8.81
CA SER A 536 -13.55 19.56 10.04
C SER A 536 -13.62 21.09 10.08
N GLU A 537 -13.48 21.67 11.27
CA GLU A 537 -13.60 23.13 11.46
C GLU A 537 -12.62 23.92 10.60
N LYS A 538 -11.37 23.45 10.50
CA LYS A 538 -10.40 24.06 9.60
C LYS A 538 -10.89 23.99 8.15
N GLN A 539 -11.49 22.89 7.69
CA GLN A 539 -12.07 22.80 6.34
C GLN A 539 -13.16 23.84 6.12
N LEU A 540 -14.09 23.95 7.07
CA LEU A 540 -15.20 24.89 7.00
C LEU A 540 -14.72 26.34 6.98
N ARG A 541 -13.70 26.68 7.78
CA ARG A 541 -13.05 27.99 7.72
C ARG A 541 -12.47 28.29 6.34
N LEU A 542 -11.84 27.29 5.71
CA LEU A 542 -11.31 27.43 4.35
C LEU A 542 -12.41 27.59 3.30
N MET A 543 -13.53 26.87 3.46
CA MET A 543 -14.71 27.01 2.60
C MET A 543 -15.35 28.40 2.73
N LYS A 544 -15.43 28.94 3.94
CA LYS A 544 -15.87 30.32 4.20
C LYS A 544 -14.96 31.33 3.48
N GLN A 545 -13.64 31.19 3.64
CA GLN A 545 -12.66 32.07 2.98
C GLN A 545 -12.73 31.99 1.46
N TYR A 546 -13.02 30.82 0.91
CA TYR A 546 -13.19 30.63 -0.52
C TYR A 546 -14.34 31.49 -1.07
N PHE A 547 -15.51 31.46 -0.43
CA PHE A 547 -16.65 32.28 -0.85
C PHE A 547 -16.43 33.79 -0.62
N LEU A 548 -15.82 34.19 0.51
CA LEU A 548 -15.62 35.61 0.84
C LEU A 548 -14.52 36.27 0.00
N ASN A 549 -13.36 35.61 -0.11
CA ASN A 549 -12.16 36.26 -0.64
C ASN A 549 -11.90 35.94 -2.11
N ASN A 550 -12.68 35.02 -2.70
CA ASN A 550 -12.47 34.49 -4.05
C ASN A 550 -10.99 34.15 -4.35
N LYS A 551 -10.28 33.68 -3.32
CA LYS A 551 -8.88 33.30 -3.41
C LYS A 551 -8.81 31.86 -2.97
N SER A 552 -7.98 31.10 -3.70
CA SER A 552 -7.49 29.82 -3.21
C SER A 552 -7.06 30.01 -1.78
N VAL A 553 -7.46 29.09 -0.92
CA VAL A 553 -6.75 28.97 0.33
C VAL A 553 -5.31 28.64 -0.06
N SER A 554 -4.34 29.42 0.43
CA SER A 554 -2.91 29.20 0.19
C SER A 554 -2.45 27.91 0.90
N MET A 555 -2.86 26.76 0.36
CA MET A 555 -2.43 25.44 0.78
C MET A 555 -1.89 24.69 -0.42
N ARG A 556 -0.73 24.05 -0.24
CA ARG A 556 -0.12 23.18 -1.26
C ARG A 556 -1.08 22.06 -1.64
N CYS A 557 -1.20 21.78 -2.94
CA CYS A 557 -2.09 20.76 -3.44
C CYS A 557 -1.40 19.39 -3.50
N PHE A 558 -2.02 18.38 -2.87
CA PHE A 558 -1.44 17.04 -2.79
C PHE A 558 -2.15 16.00 -3.69
N VAL A 559 -3.13 16.42 -4.50
CA VAL A 559 -3.92 15.49 -5.33
C VAL A 559 -3.06 14.75 -6.35
N GLY A 560 -1.99 15.35 -6.87
CA GLY A 560 -1.04 14.70 -7.78
C GLY A 560 -0.31 13.49 -7.16
N ASN A 561 -0.35 13.34 -5.84
CA ASN A 561 0.23 12.22 -5.09
C ASN A 561 -0.81 11.26 -4.51
N GLN A 562 -2.10 11.54 -4.70
CA GLN A 562 -3.18 10.86 -3.95
C GLN A 562 -4.29 10.35 -4.86
N ASN A 563 -4.69 11.14 -5.84
CA ASN A 563 -5.85 10.85 -6.67
C ASN A 563 -5.46 10.07 -7.91
N PHE A 564 -6.20 9.02 -8.19
CA PHE A 564 -6.16 8.26 -9.43
C PHE A 564 -7.60 8.20 -9.95
N LEU A 565 -7.97 9.19 -10.76
CA LEU A 565 -9.31 9.36 -11.31
C LEU A 565 -9.36 8.73 -12.70
N ILE A 566 -10.25 7.77 -12.90
CA ILE A 566 -10.42 7.04 -14.15
C ILE A 566 -11.71 7.54 -14.80
N SER A 567 -11.64 8.04 -16.02
CA SER A 567 -12.83 8.45 -16.79
C SER A 567 -13.61 7.23 -17.29
N TYR A 568 -14.83 7.47 -17.79
CA TYR A 568 -15.65 6.44 -18.42
C TYR A 568 -15.09 5.95 -19.77
N ARG A 569 -13.97 6.52 -20.25
CA ARG A 569 -13.18 6.08 -21.41
C ARG A 569 -11.83 5.46 -21.03
N GLY A 570 -11.55 5.32 -19.74
CA GLY A 570 -10.28 4.79 -19.24
C GLY A 570 -9.16 5.83 -19.04
N ASP A 571 -9.39 7.11 -19.37
CA ASP A 571 -8.37 8.15 -19.14
C ASP A 571 -8.08 8.31 -17.65
N VAL A 572 -6.81 8.35 -17.30
CA VAL A 572 -6.37 8.57 -15.92
C VAL A 572 -6.01 10.04 -15.72
N LYS A 573 -6.56 10.67 -14.69
CA LYS A 573 -6.29 12.06 -14.28
C LYS A 573 -5.97 12.14 -12.78
N TYR A 574 -5.20 13.14 -12.37
CA TYR A 574 -5.09 13.52 -10.95
C TYR A 574 -6.22 14.45 -10.51
N CYS A 575 -6.63 15.34 -11.42
CA CYS A 575 -7.54 16.45 -11.20
C CYS A 575 -8.33 16.72 -12.48
N TYR A 576 -9.61 17.08 -12.35
CA TYR A 576 -10.47 17.39 -13.51
C TYR A 576 -10.00 18.61 -14.30
N SER A 577 -9.28 19.54 -13.66
CA SER A 577 -8.72 20.74 -14.29
C SER A 577 -7.46 20.48 -15.12
N PHE A 578 -6.94 19.25 -15.14
CA PHE A 578 -5.72 18.89 -15.86
C PHE A 578 -6.00 17.81 -16.92
N PRO A 579 -5.21 17.77 -18.01
CA PRO A 579 -5.35 16.73 -19.03
C PRO A 579 -5.00 15.34 -18.47
N PRO A 580 -5.46 14.25 -19.13
CA PRO A 580 -5.06 12.89 -18.79
C PRO A 580 -3.54 12.72 -18.69
N ILE A 581 -3.09 11.77 -17.87
CA ILE A 581 -1.69 11.35 -17.71
C ILE A 581 -1.41 9.97 -18.34
N GLY A 582 -2.41 9.36 -18.94
CA GLY A 582 -2.38 8.06 -19.62
C GLY A 582 -3.78 7.42 -19.68
N ASN A 583 -3.90 6.26 -20.32
CA ASN A 583 -5.14 5.49 -20.39
C ASN A 583 -4.95 4.10 -19.75
N ILE A 584 -5.87 3.72 -18.85
CA ILE A 584 -5.78 2.48 -18.07
C ILE A 584 -6.07 1.21 -18.89
N LEU A 585 -6.72 1.34 -20.03
CA LEU A 585 -6.97 0.22 -20.95
C LEU A 585 -5.68 -0.18 -21.65
N GLU A 586 -4.94 0.82 -22.12
CA GLU A 586 -3.71 0.65 -22.90
C GLU A 586 -2.50 0.28 -22.03
N ASP A 587 -2.35 0.91 -20.86
CA ASP A 587 -1.13 0.82 -20.07
C ASP A 587 -1.32 0.13 -18.69
N ASN A 588 -0.20 -0.20 -18.06
CA ASN A 588 -0.16 -0.64 -16.67
C ASN A 588 -0.32 0.57 -15.73
N PRO A 589 -1.20 0.53 -14.69
CA PRO A 589 -1.43 1.68 -13.81
C PRO A 589 -0.17 2.21 -13.12
N ARG A 590 0.78 1.32 -12.78
CA ARG A 590 2.06 1.73 -12.18
C ARG A 590 2.90 2.54 -13.17
N LYS A 591 2.92 2.14 -14.44
CA LYS A 591 3.64 2.84 -15.52
C LYS A 591 3.03 4.22 -15.76
N ILE A 592 1.70 4.31 -15.83
CA ILE A 592 0.97 5.59 -15.93
C ILE A 592 1.39 6.50 -14.76
N TRP A 593 1.35 6.00 -13.52
CA TRP A 593 1.64 6.78 -12.32
C TRP A 593 3.08 7.31 -12.21
N SER A 594 4.04 6.56 -12.77
CA SER A 594 5.47 6.88 -12.75
C SER A 594 5.99 7.51 -14.05
N SER A 595 5.13 7.76 -15.04
CA SER A 595 5.51 8.30 -16.34
C SER A 595 6.12 9.71 -16.22
N GLN A 596 6.85 10.16 -17.25
CA GLN A 596 7.41 11.52 -17.25
C GLN A 596 6.31 12.59 -17.27
N GLN A 597 5.24 12.36 -18.03
CA GLN A 597 4.04 13.20 -18.04
C GLN A 597 3.41 13.29 -16.64
N ALA A 598 3.26 12.15 -15.97
CA ALA A 598 2.77 12.07 -14.59
C ALA A 598 3.65 12.84 -13.61
N LYS A 599 4.98 12.76 -13.73
CA LYS A 599 5.93 13.53 -12.90
C LYS A 599 5.85 15.03 -13.16
N LYS A 600 5.77 15.45 -14.43
CA LYS A 600 5.64 16.87 -14.83
C LYS A 600 4.35 17.46 -14.29
N GLN A 601 3.21 16.81 -14.51
CA GLN A 601 1.92 17.31 -14.06
C GLN A 601 1.80 17.32 -12.53
N ARG A 602 2.38 16.35 -11.83
CA ARG A 602 2.46 16.36 -10.36
C ARG A 602 3.20 17.59 -9.81
N LYS A 603 4.31 17.99 -10.45
CA LYS A 603 5.00 19.25 -10.09
C LYS A 603 4.12 20.46 -10.37
N GLN A 604 3.45 20.50 -11.53
CA GLN A 604 2.52 21.59 -11.87
C GLN A 604 1.40 21.72 -10.83
N ILE A 605 0.79 20.60 -10.41
CA ILE A 605 -0.24 20.58 -9.37
C ILE A 605 0.31 21.06 -8.03
N TYR A 606 1.52 20.61 -7.64
CA TYR A 606 2.12 21.00 -6.37
C TYR A 606 2.41 22.50 -6.27
N TYR A 607 2.86 23.10 -7.37
CA TYR A 607 3.16 24.53 -7.50
C TYR A 607 2.02 25.32 -8.15
N CYS A 608 0.83 24.72 -8.28
CA CYS A 608 -0.34 25.34 -8.87
C CYS A 608 -0.69 26.61 -8.09
N LYS A 609 -0.54 27.76 -8.75
CA LYS A 609 -0.99 29.06 -8.24
C LYS A 609 -2.44 29.35 -8.64
N ASP A 610 -2.99 28.56 -9.57
CA ASP A 610 -4.39 28.66 -9.98
C ASP A 610 -5.30 28.26 -8.82
N LYS A 611 -6.41 28.98 -8.72
CA LYS A 611 -7.22 29.02 -7.50
C LYS A 611 -7.96 27.69 -7.29
N CYS A 612 -7.52 26.88 -6.34
CA CYS A 612 -8.15 25.59 -6.06
C CYS A 612 -9.50 25.77 -5.37
N VAL A 613 -10.55 25.19 -5.97
CA VAL A 613 -11.96 25.30 -5.55
C VAL A 613 -12.54 23.98 -4.99
N LEU A 614 -11.81 22.86 -5.15
CA LEU A 614 -12.21 21.54 -4.67
C LEU A 614 -11.60 21.25 -3.30
N LEU A 615 -12.17 21.90 -2.28
CA LEU A 615 -11.69 21.75 -0.91
C LEU A 615 -11.80 20.31 -0.42
N ASN A 616 -12.80 19.49 -0.78
CA ASN A 616 -12.81 18.09 -0.34
C ASN A 616 -11.69 17.22 -0.93
N CYS A 617 -11.29 17.46 -2.18
CA CYS A 617 -10.26 16.67 -2.83
C CYS A 617 -8.85 16.97 -2.29
N ASN A 618 -8.61 18.22 -1.87
CA ASN A 618 -7.32 18.66 -1.35
C ASN A 618 -7.25 18.71 0.18
N TYR A 619 -8.40 18.69 0.87
CA TYR A 619 -8.45 18.85 2.31
C TYR A 619 -8.27 17.54 3.06
N GLN A 620 -7.54 17.63 4.17
CA GLN A 620 -7.07 16.48 4.91
C GLN A 620 -7.04 16.76 6.41
N ASP A 621 -7.77 15.96 7.19
CA ASP A 621 -7.73 16.04 8.66
C ASP A 621 -6.35 15.71 9.23
N SER A 622 -6.06 16.30 10.40
CA SER A 622 -4.82 16.10 11.14
C SER A 622 -4.58 14.62 11.46
N PHE A 623 -3.31 14.23 11.56
CA PHE A 623 -2.86 12.87 11.86
C PHE A 623 -3.53 12.28 13.11
N LEU A 624 -3.61 13.07 14.19
CA LEU A 624 -4.26 12.71 15.45
C LEU A 624 -5.78 12.51 15.30
N HIS A 625 -6.45 13.30 14.46
CA HIS A 625 -7.89 13.16 14.23
C HIS A 625 -8.22 11.86 13.48
N LYS A 626 -7.39 11.47 12.51
CA LYS A 626 -7.53 10.17 11.82
C LYS A 626 -7.27 8.99 12.75
N ILE A 627 -6.30 9.08 13.66
CA ILE A 627 -6.04 8.05 14.67
C ILE A 627 -7.20 7.95 15.68
N LYS A 628 -7.72 9.08 16.18
CA LYS A 628 -8.90 9.07 17.08
C LYS A 628 -10.13 8.47 16.41
N LYS A 629 -10.38 8.80 15.15
CA LYS A 629 -11.48 8.24 14.35
C LYS A 629 -11.25 6.76 14.03
N PHE A 630 -10.00 6.35 13.83
CA PHE A 630 -9.60 4.95 13.67
C PHE A 630 -9.87 4.14 14.95
N ILE A 631 -9.46 4.65 16.12
CA ILE A 631 -9.69 4.02 17.43
C ILE A 631 -11.18 3.92 17.76
N SER A 632 -11.97 4.96 17.44
CA SER A 632 -13.42 4.95 17.70
C SER A 632 -14.18 4.00 16.77
N VAL A 633 -13.71 3.81 15.53
CA VAL A 633 -14.24 2.82 14.60
C VAL A 633 -13.88 1.40 15.07
N THR A 634 -12.64 1.14 15.48
CA THR A 634 -12.24 -0.20 15.95
C THR A 634 -12.93 -0.63 17.24
N ARG A 635 -13.34 0.31 18.11
CA ARG A 635 -14.13 0.02 19.33
C ARG A 635 -15.59 -0.36 19.09
N ARG A 636 -16.12 -0.14 17.88
CA ARG A 636 -17.51 -0.49 17.51
C ARG A 636 -17.63 -1.79 16.72
N PHE A 637 -16.51 -2.44 16.40
CA PHE A 637 -16.43 -3.68 15.62
C PHE A 637 -15.63 -4.80 16.33
N ALA A 638 -15.17 -4.53 17.56
CA ALA A 638 -14.82 -5.54 18.55
C ALA A 638 -16.00 -5.62 19.52
#